data_AF-A0A4R8EW43-F1
#
_entry.id   AF-A0A4R8EW43-F1
#
_cell.length_a   1.000
_cell.length_b   1.000
_cell.length_c   1.000
_cell.angle_alpha   90.00
_cell.angle_beta   90.00
_cell.angle_gamma   90.00
#
_symmetry.space_group_name_H-M   'P 1'
#
loop_
_entity.id
_entity.type
_entity.pdbx_description
1 polymer ?
#
loop_
_entity_poly.entity_id
_entity_poly.type
_entity_poly.pdbx_seq_one_letter_code
_entity_poly.pdbx_strand_id
1 'polypeptide(L)'
;MNNWFKKHERLITIIVIAGFLAGIVWWSVATYVSSRTPVTTSQNGNTLRKEDSVLVITKEGIELDYPYWIMKSEVDNITQQQAQIYQQYYGQQLDPVFDYLSLDNQVVDLLFDEKIVRYYAEQNNLFPSNDEVNNQINTQVDQYISQYKSDESNWNNMLQYYGSEQNIRNILISGLQQTVETDLINNAVKDAVASVPREDALAYIEQNFESIKNDYEEVRVQHILFSDEATANSIKEKIETGEITFEDAASLYSKDTSNATNSGEIGWIKHGQYEKSFEDAAFNGQVGEIIGPVQTSEGFHLIRVLDRKIFEKPEDIFLYDDVYAEVESTVQGQKYDNWLSDYKESENFGRNYYDTKLMYMYELTKAGTDVERLEELAKELESIVFEGDEISMEVDSDYLAIYTMVVSQLMGLYSDQTTSINQYLSLSEFVDPAIVSLGLDAINNKLEELNAQSTTDESTSLSSEISKYQDAKSYLSSKESLEALGVRTTEDASVIRSELQTKSQDYTEKLKKVLADLYAQYPTSKTIVQIYYQLNPQDPKVKVSYSKLQLDQLKQYSYYLGSQYLFTLFQQQITEILVNVQTVVDSTQAATDTKLEALDVGLDLSDLLGLKEIKLSYLEIIKEIDPNYYTNIDSMIESLQKEIQEANNASTETSQIATQSNIQ
;
A
#
# COMPACT_ATOMS: atom_id res chain seq x y z
N MET A 1 -9.73 -8.98 12.59
CA MET A 1 -9.13 -7.80 11.93
C MET A 1 -7.71 -7.48 12.41
N ASN A 2 -7.43 -7.33 13.72
CA ASN A 2 -6.08 -6.95 14.21
C ASN A 2 -4.91 -7.86 13.82
N ASN A 3 -5.10 -9.19 13.81
CA ASN A 3 -4.01 -10.11 13.40
C ASN A 3 -3.79 -10.15 11.89
N TRP A 4 -4.83 -9.81 11.11
CA TRP A 4 -4.72 -9.73 9.66
C TRP A 4 -3.96 -8.47 9.26
N PHE A 5 -4.30 -7.31 9.83
CA PHE A 5 -3.58 -6.06 9.57
C PHE A 5 -2.12 -6.12 9.99
N LYS A 6 -1.78 -6.69 11.16
CA LYS A 6 -0.37 -6.87 11.56
C LYS A 6 0.41 -7.85 10.69
N LYS A 7 -0.20 -8.98 10.30
CA LYS A 7 0.42 -9.97 9.42
C LYS A 7 0.67 -9.40 8.01
N HIS A 8 -0.18 -8.51 7.57
CA HIS A 8 -0.10 -7.89 6.25
C HIS A 8 0.38 -6.44 6.34
N GLU A 9 0.91 -5.94 7.47
CA GLU A 9 1.27 -4.51 7.59
C GLU A 9 2.43 -4.15 6.66
N ARG A 10 3.44 -5.02 6.56
CA ARG A 10 4.49 -4.92 5.54
C ARG A 10 3.94 -5.11 4.13
N LEU A 11 3.03 -6.06 3.92
CA LEU A 11 2.44 -6.31 2.60
C LEU A 11 1.54 -5.15 2.16
N ILE A 12 0.79 -4.54 3.08
CA ILE A 12 -0.08 -3.38 2.88
C ILE A 12 0.77 -2.13 2.75
N THR A 13 1.88 -1.99 3.48
CA THR A 13 2.81 -0.88 3.29
C THR A 13 3.55 -1.03 1.97
N ILE A 14 3.89 -2.25 1.54
CA ILE A 14 4.46 -2.54 0.21
C ILE A 14 3.39 -2.45 -0.89
N ILE A 15 2.11 -2.76 -0.65
CA ILE A 15 1.00 -2.63 -1.62
C ILE A 15 0.49 -1.19 -1.66
N VAL A 16 0.60 -0.43 -0.57
CA VAL A 16 0.31 1.00 -0.52
C VAL A 16 1.50 1.75 -1.06
N ILE A 17 2.75 1.35 -0.82
CA ILE A 17 3.94 1.93 -1.48
C ILE A 17 3.96 1.49 -2.94
N ALA A 18 3.74 0.23 -3.30
CA ALA A 18 3.66 -0.24 -4.69
C ALA A 18 2.36 0.17 -5.39
N GLY A 19 1.28 0.47 -4.68
CA GLY A 19 0.02 1.01 -5.23
C GLY A 19 0.04 2.53 -5.30
N PHE A 20 0.73 3.19 -4.36
CA PHE A 20 1.13 4.60 -4.46
C PHE A 20 2.17 4.76 -5.56
N LEU A 21 3.11 3.83 -5.75
CA LEU A 21 4.14 3.84 -6.79
C LEU A 21 3.67 3.24 -8.12
N ALA A 22 2.68 2.36 -8.20
CA ALA A 22 2.09 1.92 -9.47
C ALA A 22 1.02 2.91 -9.93
N GLY A 23 0.25 3.44 -8.98
CA GLY A 23 -0.62 4.61 -9.18
C GLY A 23 0.20 5.82 -9.60
N ILE A 24 1.36 6.07 -8.97
CA ILE A 24 2.31 7.10 -9.36
C ILE A 24 3.10 6.67 -10.59
N VAL A 25 3.55 5.47 -10.89
CA VAL A 25 4.22 5.19 -12.18
C VAL A 25 3.28 5.50 -13.35
N TRP A 26 1.96 5.30 -13.18
CA TRP A 26 0.96 5.71 -14.16
C TRP A 26 0.59 7.21 -14.10
N TRP A 27 0.51 7.83 -12.92
CA TRP A 27 0.25 9.29 -12.76
C TRP A 27 1.50 10.15 -12.92
N SER A 28 2.70 9.61 -12.74
CA SER A 28 4.03 10.22 -12.78
C SER A 28 4.46 10.22 -14.23
N VAL A 29 4.24 9.18 -15.02
CA VAL A 29 4.33 9.35 -16.48
C VAL A 29 3.38 10.46 -16.99
N ALA A 30 2.38 10.91 -16.22
CA ALA A 30 1.58 12.11 -16.55
C ALA A 30 1.97 13.40 -15.77
N THR A 31 2.60 13.34 -14.59
CA THR A 31 2.90 14.51 -13.72
C THR A 31 4.40 14.72 -13.43
N TYR A 32 5.21 13.67 -13.42
CA TYR A 32 6.69 13.69 -13.34
C TYR A 32 7.34 14.48 -14.46
N VAL A 33 6.63 14.51 -15.58
CA VAL A 33 7.02 15.12 -16.82
C VAL A 33 6.80 16.67 -16.69
N SER A 34 5.93 17.16 -15.82
CA SER A 34 5.60 18.61 -15.80
C SER A 34 6.62 19.57 -15.17
N SER A 35 7.74 19.13 -14.57
CA SER A 35 8.61 20.03 -13.80
C SER A 35 10.13 19.77 -13.82
N ARG A 36 10.72 19.30 -14.92
CA ARG A 36 12.20 19.31 -15.02
C ARG A 36 12.68 20.73 -15.28
N THR A 37 13.64 21.22 -14.48
CA THR A 37 14.56 22.21 -15.00
C THR A 37 15.44 21.47 -16.01
N PRO A 38 15.59 21.95 -17.26
CA PRO A 38 16.51 21.32 -18.18
C PRO A 38 17.88 21.25 -17.48
N VAL A 39 18.54 20.10 -17.58
CA VAL A 39 20.00 20.11 -17.60
C VAL A 39 20.35 20.88 -18.87
N THR A 40 20.22 22.20 -18.82
CA THR A 40 20.98 23.09 -19.68
C THR A 40 22.38 22.56 -19.56
N THR A 41 23.00 22.23 -20.70
CA THR A 41 24.46 22.17 -20.84
C THR A 41 25.03 23.10 -19.81
N SER A 42 25.63 22.51 -18.76
CA SER A 42 26.19 23.25 -17.65
C SER A 42 26.90 24.45 -18.24
N GLN A 43 26.50 25.66 -17.85
CA GLN A 43 27.19 26.88 -18.28
C GLN A 43 28.67 26.91 -17.82
N ASN A 44 29.14 25.85 -17.16
CA ASN A 44 30.54 25.53 -16.98
C ASN A 44 30.85 24.23 -17.74
N GLY A 45 31.80 24.25 -18.68
CA GLY A 45 32.17 23.15 -19.57
C GLY A 45 32.76 21.89 -18.90
N ASN A 46 32.04 21.26 -17.98
CA ASN A 46 32.29 19.90 -17.56
C ASN A 46 31.64 18.96 -18.59
N THR A 47 32.49 18.27 -19.35
CA THR A 47 32.09 17.12 -20.16
C THR A 47 31.42 16.09 -19.26
N LEU A 48 30.24 15.58 -19.66
CA LEU A 48 29.59 14.46 -18.98
C LEU A 48 30.57 13.29 -18.90
N ARG A 49 30.75 12.73 -17.71
CA ARG A 49 31.68 11.62 -17.48
C ARG A 49 30.89 10.37 -17.14
N LYS A 50 31.31 9.25 -17.73
CA LYS A 50 30.62 7.97 -17.56
C LYS A 50 30.65 7.49 -16.11
N GLU A 51 31.72 7.80 -15.39
CA GLU A 51 31.87 7.53 -13.96
C GLU A 51 30.89 8.30 -13.06
N ASP A 52 30.20 9.32 -13.57
CA ASP A 52 29.15 10.05 -12.84
C ASP A 52 27.76 9.40 -13.05
N SER A 53 27.68 8.29 -13.81
CA SER A 53 26.46 7.51 -13.98
C SER A 53 26.24 6.56 -12.80
N VAL A 54 24.99 6.21 -12.53
CA VAL A 54 24.66 5.08 -11.65
C VAL A 54 24.68 3.78 -12.43
N LEU A 55 24.27 3.84 -13.70
CA LEU A 55 24.10 2.68 -14.57
C LEU A 55 24.37 3.07 -16.02
N VAL A 56 25.08 2.21 -16.74
CA VAL A 56 25.18 2.25 -18.20
C VAL A 56 24.46 1.05 -18.79
N ILE A 57 23.57 1.30 -19.74
CA ILE A 57 22.84 0.24 -20.43
C ILE A 57 23.80 -0.48 -21.38
N THR A 58 23.75 -1.81 -21.37
CA THR A 58 24.48 -2.64 -22.32
C THR A 58 23.53 -3.28 -23.32
N LYS A 59 24.04 -3.60 -24.51
CA LYS A 59 23.37 -4.44 -25.50
C LYS A 59 24.37 -5.49 -25.94
N GLU A 60 24.00 -6.76 -25.87
CA GLU A 60 24.90 -7.90 -26.11
C GLU A 60 26.19 -7.83 -25.24
N GLY A 61 26.07 -7.27 -24.03
CA GLY A 61 27.20 -7.06 -23.11
C GLY A 61 28.10 -5.87 -23.47
N ILE A 62 27.81 -5.11 -24.53
CA ILE A 62 28.55 -3.91 -24.92
C ILE A 62 27.82 -2.68 -24.40
N GLU A 63 28.52 -1.82 -23.68
CA GLU A 63 27.97 -0.57 -23.17
C GLU A 63 27.57 0.37 -24.30
N LEU A 64 26.36 0.92 -24.22
CA LEU A 64 25.86 1.92 -25.14
C LEU A 64 26.48 3.29 -24.85
N ASP A 65 26.60 4.12 -25.88
CA ASP A 65 27.07 5.50 -25.75
C ASP A 65 26.00 6.42 -25.13
N TYR A 66 26.39 7.61 -24.69
CA TYR A 66 25.44 8.65 -24.29
C TYR A 66 24.45 8.92 -25.45
N PRO A 67 23.13 9.02 -25.23
CA PRO A 67 22.43 9.31 -23.97
C PRO A 67 21.88 8.10 -23.18
N TYR A 68 22.37 6.88 -23.44
CA TYR A 68 21.90 5.64 -22.78
C TYR A 68 22.57 5.34 -21.44
N TRP A 69 23.13 6.37 -20.82
CA TRP A 69 23.65 6.33 -19.46
C TRP A 69 22.58 6.91 -18.54
N ILE A 70 22.37 6.28 -17.39
CA ILE A 70 21.50 6.78 -16.34
C ILE A 70 22.39 7.54 -15.37
N MET A 71 22.29 8.86 -15.40
CA MET A 71 23.13 9.73 -14.59
C MET A 71 22.63 9.78 -13.15
N LYS A 72 23.55 9.90 -12.18
CA LYS A 72 23.16 10.09 -10.78
C LYS A 72 22.23 11.29 -10.58
N SER A 73 22.47 12.37 -11.30
CA SER A 73 21.62 13.56 -11.26
C SER A 73 20.19 13.32 -11.78
N GLU A 74 19.99 12.37 -12.70
CA GLU A 74 18.64 12.01 -13.16
C GLU A 74 17.90 11.30 -12.01
N VAL A 75 18.55 10.31 -11.39
CA VAL A 75 17.99 9.56 -10.25
C VAL A 75 17.69 10.50 -9.06
N ASP A 76 18.68 11.27 -8.62
CA ASP A 76 18.54 12.16 -7.45
C ASP A 76 17.39 13.17 -7.63
N ASN A 77 17.26 13.76 -8.83
CA ASN A 77 16.22 14.75 -9.11
C ASN A 77 14.82 14.14 -8.97
N ILE A 78 14.66 12.98 -9.59
CA ILE A 78 13.44 12.22 -9.59
C ILE A 78 13.07 11.78 -8.16
N THR A 79 14.02 11.21 -7.43
CA THR A 79 13.81 10.69 -6.09
C THR A 79 13.38 11.82 -5.15
N GLN A 80 14.02 12.99 -5.25
CA GLN A 80 13.62 14.16 -4.46
C GLN A 80 12.21 14.64 -4.79
N GLN A 81 11.82 14.64 -6.07
CA GLN A 81 10.46 15.01 -6.46
C GLN A 81 9.43 14.05 -5.86
N GLN A 82 9.67 12.75 -5.94
CA GLN A 82 8.77 11.73 -5.37
C GLN A 82 8.70 11.84 -3.84
N ALA A 83 9.82 12.09 -3.17
CA ALA A 83 9.85 12.31 -1.72
C ALA A 83 9.03 13.54 -1.30
N GLN A 84 9.08 14.64 -2.07
CA GLN A 84 8.29 15.85 -1.81
C GLN A 84 6.79 15.59 -1.98
N ILE A 85 6.40 14.86 -3.03
CA ILE A 85 5.01 14.46 -3.26
C ILE A 85 4.53 13.60 -2.08
N TYR A 86 5.29 12.57 -1.69
CA TYR A 86 4.96 11.73 -0.55
C TYR A 86 4.74 12.56 0.73
N GLN A 87 5.64 13.51 1.00
CA GLN A 87 5.52 14.41 2.15
C GLN A 87 4.28 15.32 2.06
N GLN A 88 3.94 15.85 0.89
CA GLN A 88 2.78 16.72 0.71
C GLN A 88 1.46 15.97 0.91
N TYR A 89 1.36 14.75 0.40
CA TYR A 89 0.12 13.95 0.46
C TYR A 89 -0.09 13.30 1.83
N TYR A 90 0.98 12.78 2.45
CA TYR A 90 0.87 12.01 3.69
C TYR A 90 1.32 12.77 4.94
N GLY A 91 1.94 13.94 4.79
CA GLY A 91 2.51 14.68 5.92
C GLY A 91 3.70 13.96 6.58
N GLN A 92 4.23 12.91 5.96
CA GLN A 92 5.32 12.09 6.48
C GLN A 92 6.56 12.19 5.59
N GLN A 93 7.74 12.23 6.22
CA GLN A 93 8.99 12.07 5.50
C GLN A 93 9.27 10.58 5.27
N LEU A 94 9.92 10.29 4.15
CA LEU A 94 10.49 8.98 3.87
C LEU A 94 11.55 8.63 4.93
N ASP A 95 11.68 7.34 5.22
CA ASP A 95 12.79 6.83 6.02
C ASP A 95 14.12 7.23 5.37
N PRO A 96 15.02 7.89 6.11
CA PRO A 96 16.22 8.50 5.54
C PRO A 96 17.26 7.47 5.08
N VAL A 97 17.10 6.19 5.42
CA VAL A 97 18.07 5.13 5.13
C VAL A 97 17.52 4.16 4.09
N PHE A 98 16.32 3.60 4.33
CA PHE A 98 15.82 2.49 3.51
C PHE A 98 14.94 2.92 2.34
N ASP A 99 14.10 3.94 2.53
CA ASP A 99 13.11 4.31 1.53
C ASP A 99 13.78 4.96 0.32
N TYR A 100 14.80 5.79 0.52
CA TYR A 100 15.57 6.41 -0.57
C TYR A 100 16.31 5.37 -1.43
N LEU A 101 16.96 4.36 -0.82
CA LEU A 101 17.62 3.28 -1.58
C LEU A 101 16.63 2.49 -2.44
N SER A 102 15.46 2.18 -1.87
CA SER A 102 14.40 1.47 -2.59
C SER A 102 13.84 2.30 -3.74
N LEU A 103 13.65 3.60 -3.49
CA LEU A 103 13.14 4.55 -4.47
C LEU A 103 14.14 4.78 -5.60
N ASP A 104 15.42 5.01 -5.29
CA ASP A 104 16.49 5.16 -6.29
C ASP A 104 16.58 3.93 -7.20
N ASN A 105 16.48 2.71 -6.63
CA ASN A 105 16.49 1.48 -7.42
C ASN A 105 15.30 1.41 -8.40
N GLN A 106 14.09 1.75 -7.95
CA GLN A 106 12.90 1.79 -8.81
C GLN A 106 13.02 2.86 -9.90
N VAL A 107 13.62 4.00 -9.57
CA VAL A 107 13.88 5.08 -10.53
C VAL A 107 14.88 4.64 -11.59
N VAL A 108 15.92 3.90 -11.21
CA VAL A 108 16.86 3.29 -12.16
C VAL A 108 16.15 2.29 -13.07
N ASP A 109 15.21 1.49 -12.56
CA ASP A 109 14.41 0.58 -13.38
C ASP A 109 13.51 1.33 -14.36
N LEU A 110 12.83 2.39 -13.92
CA LEU A 110 12.03 3.27 -14.77
C LEU A 110 12.87 3.89 -15.89
N LEU A 111 14.00 4.52 -15.52
CA LEU A 111 14.89 5.17 -16.47
C LEU A 111 15.51 4.16 -17.44
N PHE A 112 15.80 2.94 -16.99
CA PHE A 112 16.29 1.89 -17.88
C PHE A 112 15.29 1.57 -18.99
N ASP A 113 14.02 1.39 -18.63
CA ASP A 113 12.96 1.13 -19.60
C ASP A 113 12.75 2.34 -20.53
N GLU A 114 12.72 3.57 -19.99
CA GLU A 114 12.65 4.81 -20.79
C GLU A 114 13.77 4.89 -21.83
N LYS A 115 15.02 4.60 -21.44
CA LYS A 115 16.18 4.68 -22.35
C LYS A 115 16.14 3.56 -23.40
N ILE A 116 15.61 2.37 -23.10
CA ILE A 116 15.45 1.29 -24.08
C ILE A 116 14.37 1.62 -25.10
N VAL A 117 13.26 2.21 -24.67
CA VAL A 117 12.20 2.70 -25.56
C VAL A 117 12.75 3.81 -26.46
N ARG A 118 13.52 4.76 -25.90
CA ARG A 118 14.23 5.79 -26.67
C ARG A 118 15.20 5.18 -27.69
N TYR A 119 15.96 4.15 -27.29
CA TYR A 119 16.85 3.44 -28.20
C TYR A 119 16.08 2.82 -29.37
N TYR A 120 14.98 2.12 -29.10
CA TYR A 120 14.11 1.57 -30.13
C TYR A 120 13.59 2.65 -31.08
N ALA A 121 13.14 3.78 -30.54
CA ALA A 121 12.66 4.91 -31.35
C ALA A 121 13.74 5.47 -32.28
N GLU A 122 15.00 5.54 -31.81
CA GLU A 122 16.12 6.03 -32.63
C GLU A 122 16.39 5.06 -33.79
N GLN A 123 16.46 3.76 -33.49
CA GLN A 123 16.74 2.74 -34.51
C GLN A 123 15.61 2.63 -35.55
N ASN A 124 14.38 3.00 -35.19
CA ASN A 124 13.20 2.90 -36.05
C ASN A 124 12.72 4.24 -36.63
N ASN A 125 13.47 5.33 -36.44
CA ASN A 125 13.12 6.68 -36.91
C ASN A 125 11.76 7.18 -36.40
N LEU A 126 11.45 6.91 -35.12
CA LEU A 126 10.21 7.31 -34.45
C LEU A 126 10.37 8.56 -33.57
N PHE A 127 11.49 9.27 -33.70
CA PHE A 127 11.70 10.53 -32.98
C PHE A 127 10.79 11.64 -33.55
N PRO A 128 10.14 12.43 -32.68
CA PRO A 128 9.34 13.55 -33.12
C PRO A 128 10.22 14.64 -33.74
N SER A 129 9.67 15.36 -34.71
CA SER A 129 10.27 16.59 -35.21
C SER A 129 10.21 17.71 -34.18
N ASN A 130 11.11 18.69 -34.29
CA ASN A 130 11.09 19.88 -33.44
C ASN A 130 9.74 20.63 -33.51
N ASP A 131 9.08 20.61 -34.67
CA ASP A 131 7.79 21.27 -34.85
C ASP A 131 6.68 20.54 -34.07
N GLU A 132 6.67 19.21 -34.08
CA GLU A 132 5.73 18.40 -33.28
C GLU A 132 5.92 18.66 -31.79
N VAL A 133 7.16 18.63 -31.32
CA VAL A 133 7.49 18.93 -29.91
C VAL A 133 7.03 20.34 -29.53
N ASN A 134 7.40 21.36 -30.31
CA ASN A 134 7.02 22.75 -30.03
C ASN A 134 5.50 22.96 -30.06
N ASN A 135 4.79 22.34 -31.00
CA ASN A 135 3.34 22.44 -31.09
C ASN A 135 2.66 21.81 -29.87
N GLN A 136 3.15 20.65 -29.42
CA GLN A 136 2.59 19.98 -28.25
C GLN A 136 2.90 20.74 -26.95
N ILE A 137 4.11 21.30 -26.80
CA ILE A 137 4.45 22.18 -25.68
C ILE A 137 3.51 23.40 -25.66
N ASN A 138 3.37 24.10 -26.78
CA ASN A 138 2.51 25.28 -26.86
C ASN A 138 1.06 24.95 -26.48
N THR A 139 0.57 23.79 -26.94
CA THR A 139 -0.76 23.28 -26.58
C THR A 139 -0.92 23.10 -25.06
N GLN A 140 0.03 22.42 -24.41
CA GLN A 140 0.00 22.22 -22.95
C GLN A 140 0.12 23.55 -22.19
N VAL A 141 1.03 24.44 -22.63
CA VAL A 141 1.21 25.78 -22.03
C VAL A 141 -0.07 26.60 -22.12
N ASP A 142 -0.77 26.56 -23.26
CA ASP A 142 -2.05 27.25 -23.42
C ASP A 142 -3.14 26.69 -22.50
N GLN A 143 -3.18 25.37 -22.31
CA GLN A 143 -4.09 24.72 -21.36
C GLN A 143 -3.79 25.15 -19.92
N TYR A 144 -2.53 25.08 -19.48
CA TYR A 144 -2.11 25.53 -18.15
C TYR A 144 -2.48 27.00 -17.91
N ILE A 145 -2.15 27.89 -18.84
CA ILE A 145 -2.46 29.32 -18.71
C ILE A 145 -3.97 29.56 -18.65
N SER A 146 -4.75 28.85 -19.48
CA SER A 146 -6.21 28.97 -19.48
C SER A 146 -6.82 28.54 -18.14
N GLN A 147 -6.30 27.46 -17.54
CA GLN A 147 -6.71 27.01 -16.21
C GLN A 147 -6.41 28.05 -15.13
N TYR A 148 -5.19 28.61 -15.08
CA TYR A 148 -4.85 29.63 -14.08
C TYR A 148 -5.61 30.94 -14.27
N LYS A 149 -5.90 31.33 -15.52
CA LYS A 149 -6.71 32.52 -15.81
C LYS A 149 -8.16 32.42 -15.34
N SER A 150 -8.67 31.22 -15.06
CA SER A 150 -10.01 31.05 -14.48
C SER A 150 -10.11 31.61 -13.06
N ASP A 151 -8.98 31.73 -12.35
CA ASP A 151 -8.85 32.41 -11.06
C ASP A 151 -8.10 33.73 -11.25
N GLU A 152 -8.85 34.82 -11.47
CA GLU A 152 -8.30 36.15 -11.75
C GLU A 152 -7.38 36.65 -10.63
N SER A 153 -7.66 36.29 -9.37
CA SER A 153 -6.84 36.69 -8.23
C SER A 153 -5.46 36.02 -8.27
N ASN A 154 -5.45 34.70 -8.45
CA ASN A 154 -4.22 33.93 -8.56
C ASN A 154 -3.40 34.37 -9.78
N TRP A 155 -4.05 34.53 -10.94
CA TRP A 155 -3.39 34.98 -12.16
C TRP A 155 -2.70 36.35 -12.00
N ASN A 156 -3.36 37.31 -11.37
CA ASN A 156 -2.76 38.63 -11.11
C ASN A 156 -1.54 38.53 -10.18
N ASN A 157 -1.58 37.67 -9.17
CA ASN A 157 -0.42 37.43 -8.30
C ASN A 157 0.76 36.81 -9.08
N MET A 158 0.49 35.85 -9.97
CA MET A 158 1.52 35.27 -10.83
C MET A 158 2.14 36.32 -11.77
N LEU A 159 1.32 37.18 -12.39
CA LEU A 159 1.81 38.27 -13.23
C LEU A 159 2.66 39.28 -12.44
N GLN A 160 2.30 39.58 -11.20
CA GLN A 160 3.11 40.43 -10.34
C GLN A 160 4.47 39.80 -10.01
N TYR A 161 4.49 38.49 -9.75
CA TYR A 161 5.71 37.77 -9.38
C TYR A 161 6.65 37.54 -10.58
N TYR A 162 6.10 37.04 -11.70
CA TYR A 162 6.88 36.67 -12.90
C TYR A 162 6.99 37.80 -13.94
N GLY A 163 6.26 38.90 -13.76
CA GLY A 163 6.34 40.14 -14.55
C GLY A 163 5.49 40.17 -15.83
N SER A 164 5.31 39.06 -16.54
CA SER A 164 4.44 38.98 -17.71
C SER A 164 4.00 37.55 -18.03
N GLU A 165 2.90 37.41 -18.78
CA GLU A 165 2.46 36.11 -19.30
C GLU A 165 3.55 35.46 -20.17
N GLN A 166 4.28 36.23 -20.96
CA GLN A 166 5.35 35.69 -21.81
C GLN A 166 6.49 35.09 -20.97
N ASN A 167 6.83 35.69 -19.82
CA ASN A 167 7.83 35.11 -18.93
C ASN A 167 7.35 33.78 -18.35
N ILE A 168 6.08 33.69 -17.93
CA ILE A 168 5.47 32.45 -17.45
C ILE A 168 5.51 31.38 -18.56
N ARG A 169 5.11 31.74 -19.78
CA ARG A 169 5.20 30.85 -20.96
C ARG A 169 6.60 30.33 -21.17
N ASN A 170 7.61 31.20 -21.16
CA ASN A 170 9.01 30.79 -21.38
C ASN A 170 9.50 29.81 -20.29
N ILE A 171 9.10 30.02 -19.04
CA ILE A 171 9.41 29.11 -17.92
C ILE A 171 8.75 27.74 -18.16
N LEU A 172 7.45 27.72 -18.49
CA LEU A 172 6.71 26.49 -18.76
C LEU A 172 7.28 25.73 -19.97
N ILE A 173 7.54 26.42 -21.09
CA ILE A 173 8.14 25.83 -22.30
C ILE A 173 9.46 25.15 -21.96
N SER A 174 10.33 25.84 -21.21
CA SER A 174 11.63 25.29 -20.82
C SER A 174 11.48 24.06 -19.93
N GLY A 175 10.45 24.05 -19.06
CA GLY A 175 10.17 22.94 -18.15
C GLY A 175 9.53 21.71 -18.81
N LEU A 176 8.79 21.92 -19.90
CA LEU A 176 8.05 20.87 -20.61
C LEU A 176 8.82 20.24 -21.77
N GLN A 177 9.96 20.82 -22.17
CA GLN A 177 10.67 20.40 -23.39
C GLN A 177 11.03 18.91 -23.41
N GLN A 178 11.81 18.45 -22.43
CA GLN A 178 12.29 17.07 -22.36
C GLN A 178 11.12 16.08 -22.24
N THR A 179 10.13 16.51 -21.48
CA THR A 179 8.92 15.81 -21.15
C THR A 179 8.06 15.49 -22.34
N VAL A 180 7.72 16.53 -23.10
CA VAL A 180 6.90 16.39 -24.29
C VAL A 180 7.64 15.56 -25.33
N GLU A 181 8.96 15.70 -25.43
CA GLU A 181 9.77 14.83 -26.30
C GLU A 181 9.65 13.35 -25.87
N THR A 182 9.83 13.03 -24.58
CA THR A 182 9.69 11.66 -24.05
C THR A 182 8.27 11.11 -24.27
N ASP A 183 7.22 11.89 -24.01
CA ASP A 183 5.83 11.46 -24.20
C ASP A 183 5.53 11.16 -25.67
N LEU A 184 5.99 12.02 -26.58
CA LEU A 184 5.82 11.81 -28.02
C LEU A 184 6.58 10.57 -28.51
N ILE A 185 7.79 10.34 -27.99
CA ILE A 185 8.56 9.12 -28.27
C ILE A 185 7.79 7.89 -27.78
N ASN A 186 7.34 7.88 -26.52
CA ASN A 186 6.64 6.75 -25.93
C ASN A 186 5.36 6.44 -26.70
N ASN A 187 4.57 7.46 -27.04
CA ASN A 187 3.35 7.29 -27.83
C ASN A 187 3.66 6.75 -29.24
N ALA A 188 4.65 7.30 -29.94
CA ALA A 188 5.04 6.84 -31.27
C ALA A 188 5.52 5.38 -31.25
N VAL A 189 6.28 4.97 -30.22
CA VAL A 189 6.69 3.57 -30.04
C VAL A 189 5.49 2.69 -29.72
N LYS A 190 4.64 3.10 -28.77
CA LYS A 190 3.45 2.34 -28.38
C LYS A 190 2.51 2.10 -29.57
N ASP A 191 2.29 3.12 -30.40
CA ASP A 191 1.49 3.01 -31.63
C ASP A 191 2.13 2.06 -32.64
N ALA A 192 3.47 2.06 -32.76
CA ALA A 192 4.20 1.21 -33.68
C ALA A 192 4.21 -0.28 -33.28
N VAL A 193 4.31 -0.57 -31.98
CA VAL A 193 4.58 -1.94 -31.48
C VAL A 193 3.39 -2.61 -30.80
N ALA A 194 2.44 -1.81 -30.32
CA ALA A 194 1.32 -2.29 -29.50
C ALA A 194 -0.05 -1.94 -30.09
N SER A 195 -0.15 -1.76 -31.41
CA SER A 195 -1.43 -1.57 -32.09
C SER A 195 -2.45 -2.66 -31.71
N VAL A 196 -3.71 -2.26 -31.56
CA VAL A 196 -4.81 -3.15 -31.12
C VAL A 196 -5.77 -3.40 -32.29
N PRO A 197 -5.55 -4.46 -33.08
CA PRO A 197 -6.57 -4.99 -33.98
C PRO A 197 -7.88 -5.27 -33.24
N ARG A 198 -8.99 -5.06 -33.93
CA ARG A 198 -10.33 -5.34 -33.38
C ARG A 198 -10.49 -6.77 -32.88
N GLU A 199 -9.83 -7.73 -33.54
CA GLU A 199 -9.84 -9.14 -33.13
C GLU A 199 -9.19 -9.36 -31.75
N ASP A 200 -8.09 -8.66 -31.46
CA ASP A 200 -7.40 -8.76 -30.17
C ASP A 200 -8.21 -8.08 -29.07
N ALA A 201 -8.81 -6.92 -29.36
CA ALA A 201 -9.74 -6.28 -28.43
C ALA A 201 -10.95 -7.18 -28.13
N LEU A 202 -11.54 -7.82 -29.15
CA LEU A 202 -12.66 -8.74 -28.95
C LEU A 202 -12.27 -9.95 -28.10
N ALA A 203 -11.12 -10.56 -28.35
CA ALA A 203 -10.63 -11.68 -27.54
C ALA A 203 -10.47 -11.31 -26.06
N TYR A 204 -9.92 -10.11 -25.80
CA TYR A 204 -9.83 -9.57 -24.45
C TYR A 204 -11.22 -9.33 -23.83
N ILE A 205 -12.14 -8.72 -24.57
CA ILE A 205 -13.51 -8.47 -24.08
C ILE A 205 -14.20 -9.80 -23.76
N GLU A 206 -14.11 -10.80 -24.63
CA GLU A 206 -14.71 -12.12 -24.42
C GLU A 206 -14.19 -12.79 -23.13
N GLN A 207 -12.88 -12.71 -22.88
CA GLN A 207 -12.27 -13.29 -21.69
C GLN A 207 -12.65 -12.54 -20.40
N ASN A 208 -12.89 -11.23 -20.50
CA ASN A 208 -13.12 -10.34 -19.35
C ASN A 208 -14.55 -9.80 -19.28
N PHE A 209 -15.48 -10.38 -20.03
CA PHE A 209 -16.79 -9.77 -20.31
C PHE A 209 -17.59 -9.48 -19.04
N GLU A 210 -17.62 -10.42 -18.09
CA GLU A 210 -18.35 -10.22 -16.82
C GLU A 210 -17.74 -9.10 -15.96
N SER A 211 -16.41 -8.93 -15.96
CA SER A 211 -15.77 -7.81 -15.26
C SER A 211 -16.14 -6.49 -15.92
N ILE A 212 -16.01 -6.42 -17.25
CA ILE A 212 -16.34 -5.23 -18.05
C ILE A 212 -17.81 -4.85 -17.84
N LYS A 213 -18.72 -5.83 -17.79
CA LYS A 213 -20.12 -5.57 -17.45
C LYS A 213 -20.25 -4.90 -16.09
N ASN A 214 -19.65 -5.49 -15.05
CA ASN A 214 -19.73 -4.93 -13.71
C ASN A 214 -19.15 -3.50 -13.60
N ASP A 215 -18.09 -3.21 -14.36
CA ASP A 215 -17.38 -1.93 -14.28
C ASP A 215 -18.08 -0.80 -15.08
N TYR A 216 -18.75 -1.15 -16.18
CA TYR A 216 -19.24 -0.20 -17.18
C TYR A 216 -20.74 -0.21 -17.44
N GLU A 217 -21.47 -1.24 -17.00
CA GLU A 217 -22.93 -1.22 -17.08
C GLU A 217 -23.51 -0.20 -16.12
N GLU A 218 -24.46 0.56 -16.62
CA GLU A 218 -25.15 1.58 -15.84
C GLU A 218 -26.60 1.73 -16.29
N VAL A 219 -27.47 2.02 -15.33
CA VAL A 219 -28.87 2.35 -15.58
C VAL A 219 -29.20 3.70 -14.97
N ARG A 220 -29.90 4.53 -15.72
CA ARG A 220 -30.38 5.82 -15.21
C ARG A 220 -31.75 5.62 -14.62
N VAL A 221 -31.95 5.94 -13.35
CA VAL A 221 -33.21 5.64 -12.66
C VAL A 221 -33.80 6.82 -11.89
N GLN A 222 -35.11 6.74 -11.71
CA GLN A 222 -35.85 7.45 -10.69
C GLN A 222 -36.43 6.47 -9.67
N HIS A 223 -36.68 6.93 -8.46
CA HIS A 223 -37.41 6.15 -7.48
C HIS A 223 -38.36 6.97 -6.60
N ILE A 224 -39.25 6.25 -5.93
CA ILE A 224 -40.12 6.76 -4.86
C ILE A 224 -40.00 5.80 -3.69
N LEU A 225 -39.60 6.29 -2.51
CA LEU A 225 -39.45 5.49 -1.30
C LEU A 225 -40.71 5.56 -0.41
N PHE A 226 -41.19 4.42 0.07
CA PHE A 226 -42.36 4.27 0.94
C PHE A 226 -42.03 3.48 2.20
N SER A 227 -42.78 3.75 3.27
CA SER A 227 -42.69 3.01 4.55
C SER A 227 -43.37 1.64 4.52
N ASP A 228 -44.32 1.43 3.61
CA ASP A 228 -45.14 0.22 3.54
C ASP A 228 -45.56 -0.11 2.10
N GLU A 229 -45.71 -1.41 1.84
CA GLU A 229 -46.01 -1.97 0.53
C GLU A 229 -47.40 -1.56 0.02
N ALA A 230 -48.38 -1.42 0.90
CA ALA A 230 -49.75 -1.09 0.54
C ALA A 230 -49.84 0.32 -0.08
N THR A 231 -49.15 1.29 0.51
CA THR A 231 -49.06 2.65 -0.02
C THR A 231 -48.33 2.66 -1.36
N ALA A 232 -47.20 1.95 -1.47
CA ALA A 232 -46.45 1.86 -2.73
C ALA A 232 -47.31 1.27 -3.87
N ASN A 233 -48.04 0.18 -3.61
CA ASN A 233 -48.95 -0.41 -4.59
C ASN A 233 -50.08 0.54 -5.03
N SER A 234 -50.69 1.26 -4.08
CA SER A 234 -51.75 2.22 -4.41
C SER A 234 -51.23 3.37 -5.27
N ILE A 235 -50.03 3.89 -4.99
CA ILE A 235 -49.44 4.96 -5.80
C ILE A 235 -49.01 4.45 -7.17
N LYS A 236 -48.48 3.22 -7.27
CA LYS A 236 -48.17 2.58 -8.56
C LYS A 236 -49.41 2.53 -9.46
N GLU A 237 -50.55 2.07 -8.95
CA GLU A 237 -51.81 2.00 -9.70
C GLU A 237 -52.24 3.39 -10.22
N LYS A 238 -52.09 4.43 -9.40
CA LYS A 238 -52.40 5.82 -9.81
C LYS A 238 -51.48 6.33 -10.91
N ILE A 239 -50.20 5.95 -10.88
CA ILE A 239 -49.25 6.30 -11.93
C ILE A 239 -49.59 5.55 -13.23
N GLU A 240 -49.86 4.25 -13.16
CA GLU A 240 -50.17 3.41 -14.31
C GLU A 240 -51.51 3.79 -14.99
N THR A 241 -52.49 4.25 -14.21
CA THR A 241 -53.78 4.75 -14.71
C THR A 241 -53.73 6.21 -15.18
N GLY A 242 -52.62 6.92 -14.95
CA GLY A 242 -52.43 8.31 -15.32
C GLY A 242 -53.16 9.33 -14.44
N GLU A 243 -53.60 8.94 -13.24
CA GLU A 243 -54.20 9.84 -12.23
C GLU A 243 -53.16 10.83 -11.69
N ILE A 244 -51.90 10.41 -11.60
CA ILE A 244 -50.75 11.21 -11.16
C ILE A 244 -49.51 10.86 -12.00
N THR A 245 -48.62 11.82 -12.22
CA THR A 245 -47.32 11.54 -12.85
C THR A 245 -46.36 10.89 -11.85
N PHE A 246 -45.31 10.22 -12.35
CA PHE A 246 -44.29 9.63 -11.47
C PHE A 246 -43.58 10.74 -10.67
N GLU A 247 -43.33 11.88 -11.32
CA GLU A 247 -42.65 13.05 -10.78
C GLU A 247 -43.47 13.71 -9.66
N ASP A 248 -44.77 13.92 -9.90
CA ASP A 248 -45.68 14.44 -8.87
C ASP A 248 -45.79 13.45 -7.71
N ALA A 249 -45.82 12.14 -8.00
CA ALA A 249 -45.85 11.12 -6.97
C ALA A 249 -44.55 11.10 -6.13
N ALA A 250 -43.39 11.26 -6.76
CA ALA A 250 -42.10 11.37 -6.09
C ALA A 250 -42.07 12.59 -5.15
N SER A 251 -42.51 13.76 -5.65
CA SER A 251 -42.56 15.00 -4.86
C SER A 251 -43.55 14.96 -3.69
N LEU A 252 -44.69 14.28 -3.85
CA LEU A 252 -45.76 14.27 -2.85
C LEU A 252 -45.63 13.13 -1.83
N TYR A 253 -45.06 12.00 -2.21
CA TYR A 253 -45.13 10.77 -1.41
C TYR A 253 -43.77 10.15 -1.05
N SER A 254 -42.67 10.49 -1.74
CA SER A 254 -41.37 9.88 -1.43
C SER A 254 -40.90 10.24 -0.02
N LYS A 255 -40.37 9.25 0.69
CA LYS A 255 -39.65 9.43 1.96
C LYS A 255 -38.20 9.85 1.77
N ASP A 256 -37.64 9.64 0.59
CA ASP A 256 -36.32 10.14 0.25
C ASP A 256 -36.42 11.63 -0.13
N THR A 257 -36.05 12.49 0.81
CA THR A 257 -36.10 13.94 0.61
C THR A 257 -34.95 14.49 -0.22
N SER A 258 -33.91 13.69 -0.48
CA SER A 258 -32.73 14.12 -1.22
C SER A 258 -33.00 14.33 -2.71
N ASN A 259 -33.93 13.55 -3.28
CA ASN A 259 -34.28 13.57 -4.70
C ASN A 259 -35.78 13.79 -4.98
N ALA A 260 -36.66 13.78 -3.97
CA ALA A 260 -38.11 13.98 -4.16
C ALA A 260 -38.47 15.24 -4.95
N THR A 261 -37.73 16.34 -4.75
CA THR A 261 -37.95 17.62 -5.46
C THR A 261 -37.28 17.67 -6.84
N ASN A 262 -36.41 16.71 -7.15
CA ASN A 262 -35.80 16.51 -8.46
C ASN A 262 -36.47 15.33 -9.19
N SER A 263 -37.79 15.27 -9.16
CA SER A 263 -38.58 14.23 -9.84
C SER A 263 -38.26 12.79 -9.38
N GLY A 264 -37.65 12.60 -8.21
CA GLY A 264 -37.19 11.30 -7.71
C GLY A 264 -35.94 10.77 -8.43
N GLU A 265 -35.21 11.60 -9.18
CA GLU A 265 -34.09 11.15 -10.00
C GLU A 265 -32.82 10.92 -9.17
N ILE A 266 -32.29 9.70 -9.28
CA ILE A 266 -31.01 9.29 -8.70
C ILE A 266 -29.87 9.59 -9.68
N GLY A 267 -30.13 9.42 -10.98
CA GLY A 267 -29.12 9.53 -12.03
C GLY A 267 -28.65 8.15 -12.49
N TRP A 268 -27.45 8.09 -13.08
CA TRP A 268 -26.81 6.83 -13.50
C TRP A 268 -26.26 6.09 -12.29
N ILE A 269 -26.65 4.82 -12.17
CA ILE A 269 -26.16 3.92 -11.13
C ILE A 269 -25.40 2.77 -11.76
N LYS A 270 -24.30 2.36 -11.11
CA LYS A 270 -23.46 1.21 -11.48
C LYS A 270 -23.69 0.04 -10.52
N HIS A 271 -23.22 -1.14 -10.91
CA HIS A 271 -23.19 -2.30 -10.03
C HIS A 271 -22.43 -2.03 -8.72
N GLY A 272 -22.95 -2.56 -7.62
CA GLY A 272 -22.37 -2.44 -6.28
C GLY A 272 -22.64 -1.13 -5.55
N GLN A 273 -23.37 -0.18 -6.16
CA GLN A 273 -23.67 1.12 -5.53
C GLN A 273 -24.89 1.11 -4.60
N TYR A 274 -25.84 0.19 -4.81
CA TYR A 274 -27.11 0.12 -4.08
C TYR A 274 -27.37 -1.27 -3.49
N GLU A 275 -28.35 -1.39 -2.61
CA GLU A 275 -28.76 -2.69 -2.08
C GLU A 275 -29.17 -3.62 -3.22
N LYS A 276 -28.72 -4.89 -3.15
CA LYS A 276 -28.83 -5.86 -4.25
C LYS A 276 -30.25 -5.99 -4.80
N SER A 277 -31.29 -5.95 -3.96
CA SER A 277 -32.68 -6.03 -4.42
C SER A 277 -33.10 -4.84 -5.29
N PHE A 278 -32.63 -3.64 -4.96
CA PHE A 278 -32.86 -2.42 -5.74
C PHE A 278 -32.10 -2.47 -7.06
N GLU A 279 -30.82 -2.84 -7.00
CA GLU A 279 -29.96 -2.96 -8.17
C GLU A 279 -30.49 -4.00 -9.16
N ASP A 280 -30.73 -5.24 -8.68
CA ASP A 280 -31.26 -6.33 -9.52
C ASP A 280 -32.58 -5.89 -10.19
N ALA A 281 -33.44 -5.14 -9.49
CA ALA A 281 -34.68 -4.61 -10.07
C ALA A 281 -34.43 -3.53 -11.13
N ALA A 282 -33.52 -2.59 -10.88
CA ALA A 282 -33.18 -1.51 -11.80
C ALA A 282 -32.52 -2.03 -13.09
N PHE A 283 -31.54 -2.92 -12.98
CA PHE A 283 -30.78 -3.45 -14.12
C PHE A 283 -31.59 -4.42 -15.00
N ASN A 284 -32.56 -5.15 -14.42
CA ASN A 284 -33.48 -6.01 -15.19
C ASN A 284 -34.64 -5.24 -15.85
N GLY A 285 -34.82 -3.96 -15.48
CA GLY A 285 -35.90 -3.11 -15.96
C GLY A 285 -35.77 -2.65 -17.42
N GLN A 286 -36.90 -2.51 -18.10
CA GLN A 286 -36.92 -1.83 -19.41
C GLN A 286 -37.07 -0.32 -19.26
N VAL A 287 -36.52 0.44 -20.20
CA VAL A 287 -36.67 1.90 -20.23
C VAL A 287 -38.16 2.28 -20.27
N GLY A 288 -38.58 3.10 -19.31
CA GLY A 288 -39.95 3.54 -19.09
C GLY A 288 -40.78 2.63 -18.16
N GLU A 289 -40.27 1.45 -17.80
CA GLU A 289 -40.97 0.52 -16.91
C GLU A 289 -40.99 1.01 -15.46
N ILE A 290 -42.12 0.84 -14.78
CA ILE A 290 -42.26 1.10 -13.34
C ILE A 290 -42.23 -0.22 -12.56
N ILE A 291 -41.15 -0.41 -11.83
CA ILE A 291 -40.76 -1.66 -11.17
C ILE A 291 -41.02 -1.52 -9.68
N GLY A 292 -41.44 -2.62 -9.05
CA GLY A 292 -41.73 -2.68 -7.63
C GLY A 292 -43.22 -2.82 -7.29
N PRO A 293 -43.57 -2.73 -6.00
CA PRO A 293 -42.70 -2.33 -4.90
C PRO A 293 -41.54 -3.29 -4.62
N VAL A 294 -40.32 -2.75 -4.57
CA VAL A 294 -39.07 -3.49 -4.26
C VAL A 294 -38.72 -3.25 -2.80
N GLN A 295 -38.55 -4.30 -2.01
CA GLN A 295 -38.19 -4.18 -0.60
C GLN A 295 -36.66 -4.06 -0.43
N THR A 296 -36.25 -3.08 0.36
CA THR A 296 -34.87 -2.86 0.82
C THR A 296 -34.87 -2.68 2.35
N SER A 297 -33.69 -2.50 2.93
CA SER A 297 -33.53 -2.09 4.33
C SER A 297 -34.12 -0.70 4.64
N GLU A 298 -34.27 0.18 3.65
CA GLU A 298 -34.81 1.54 3.81
C GLU A 298 -36.34 1.61 3.67
N GLY A 299 -36.96 0.62 3.03
CA GLY A 299 -38.40 0.54 2.85
C GLY A 299 -38.80 -0.12 1.54
N PHE A 300 -39.86 0.40 0.91
CA PHE A 300 -40.38 -0.10 -0.36
C PHE A 300 -40.16 0.94 -1.46
N HIS A 301 -39.56 0.54 -2.57
CA HIS A 301 -39.23 1.42 -3.69
C HIS A 301 -40.11 1.14 -4.89
N LEU A 302 -40.65 2.19 -5.52
CA LEU A 302 -41.02 2.14 -6.93
C LEU A 302 -39.87 2.71 -7.73
N ILE A 303 -39.43 2.02 -8.78
CA ILE A 303 -38.27 2.39 -9.59
C ILE A 303 -38.75 2.61 -11.02
N ARG A 304 -38.28 3.67 -11.68
CA ARG A 304 -38.49 3.89 -13.11
C ARG A 304 -37.17 4.00 -13.82
N VAL A 305 -36.93 3.13 -14.81
CA VAL A 305 -35.72 3.18 -15.63
C VAL A 305 -35.90 4.25 -16.71
N LEU A 306 -34.98 5.21 -16.76
CA LEU A 306 -34.99 6.31 -17.73
C LEU A 306 -34.10 6.01 -18.93
N ASP A 307 -32.99 5.33 -18.71
CA ASP A 307 -32.03 4.96 -19.74
C ASP A 307 -31.16 3.79 -19.26
N ARG A 308 -30.49 3.09 -20.18
CA ARG A 308 -29.64 1.94 -19.84
C ARG A 308 -28.48 1.76 -20.82
N LYS A 309 -27.31 1.45 -20.26
CA LYS A 309 -26.10 1.00 -20.95
C LYS A 309 -25.78 -0.40 -20.44
N ILE A 310 -26.18 -1.40 -21.24
CA ILE A 310 -26.09 -2.84 -20.90
C ILE A 310 -25.48 -3.56 -22.10
N PHE A 311 -24.61 -4.53 -21.82
CA PHE A 311 -23.93 -5.34 -22.81
C PHE A 311 -24.49 -6.77 -22.75
N GLU A 312 -25.22 -7.17 -23.78
CA GLU A 312 -25.79 -8.51 -23.89
C GLU A 312 -24.74 -9.50 -24.43
N LYS A 313 -23.80 -8.99 -25.21
CA LYS A 313 -22.67 -9.74 -25.77
C LYS A 313 -21.41 -8.88 -25.88
N PRO A 314 -20.22 -9.49 -25.94
CA PRO A 314 -18.94 -8.79 -26.06
C PRO A 314 -18.89 -7.70 -27.14
N GLU A 315 -19.53 -7.93 -28.28
CA GLU A 315 -19.49 -6.98 -29.40
C GLU A 315 -20.25 -5.68 -29.14
N ASP A 316 -21.12 -5.65 -28.13
CA ASP A 316 -21.87 -4.45 -27.75
C ASP A 316 -20.94 -3.37 -27.20
N ILE A 317 -19.76 -3.72 -26.66
CA ILE A 317 -18.75 -2.77 -26.19
C ILE A 317 -18.31 -1.82 -27.31
N PHE A 318 -18.23 -2.30 -28.55
CA PHE A 318 -17.85 -1.47 -29.71
C PHE A 318 -18.91 -0.40 -30.07
N LEU A 319 -20.08 -0.42 -29.43
CA LEU A 319 -21.11 0.61 -29.62
C LEU A 319 -20.90 1.82 -28.70
N TYR A 320 -20.00 1.71 -27.72
CA TYR A 320 -19.74 2.71 -26.70
C TYR A 320 -18.26 3.13 -26.76
N ASP A 321 -17.98 4.20 -27.51
CA ASP A 321 -16.62 4.68 -27.80
C ASP A 321 -15.77 4.93 -26.53
N ASP A 322 -16.40 5.41 -25.45
CA ASP A 322 -15.75 5.65 -24.16
C ASP A 322 -15.26 4.35 -23.52
N VAL A 323 -16.13 3.33 -23.47
CA VAL A 323 -15.78 2.01 -22.91
C VAL A 323 -14.76 1.30 -23.79
N TYR A 324 -14.98 1.35 -25.11
CA TYR A 324 -14.05 0.73 -26.04
C TYR A 324 -12.67 1.37 -25.97
N ALA A 325 -12.55 2.70 -25.83
CA ALA A 325 -11.26 3.37 -25.68
C ALA A 325 -10.51 2.95 -24.41
N GLU A 326 -11.22 2.75 -23.29
CA GLU A 326 -10.61 2.25 -22.05
C GLU A 326 -10.14 0.79 -22.17
N VAL A 327 -10.95 -0.06 -22.81
CA VAL A 327 -10.58 -1.44 -23.12
C VAL A 327 -9.38 -1.48 -24.07
N GLU A 328 -9.41 -0.70 -25.15
CA GLU A 328 -8.32 -0.60 -26.13
C GLU A 328 -7.04 -0.13 -25.46
N SER A 329 -7.09 0.91 -24.62
CA SER A 329 -5.94 1.39 -23.84
C SER A 329 -5.35 0.31 -22.93
N THR A 330 -6.22 -0.48 -22.28
CA THR A 330 -5.82 -1.59 -21.41
C THR A 330 -5.09 -2.67 -22.21
N VAL A 331 -5.66 -3.10 -23.35
CA VAL A 331 -5.05 -4.10 -24.23
C VAL A 331 -3.74 -3.58 -24.84
N GLN A 332 -3.71 -2.31 -25.24
CA GLN A 332 -2.52 -1.65 -25.78
C GLN A 332 -1.40 -1.62 -24.73
N GLY A 333 -1.74 -1.32 -23.47
CA GLY A 333 -0.80 -1.36 -22.34
C GLY A 333 -0.19 -2.74 -22.14
N GLN A 334 -1.03 -3.78 -22.06
CA GLN A 334 -0.56 -5.18 -21.90
C GLN A 334 0.35 -5.62 -23.06
N LYS A 335 -0.03 -5.28 -24.29
CA LYS A 335 0.81 -5.56 -25.47
C LYS A 335 2.14 -4.82 -25.43
N TYR A 336 2.13 -3.56 -25.02
CA TYR A 336 3.33 -2.75 -24.90
C TYR A 336 4.26 -3.31 -23.82
N ASP A 337 3.75 -3.69 -22.66
CA ASP A 337 4.53 -4.24 -21.56
C ASP A 337 5.18 -5.59 -21.97
N ASN A 338 4.41 -6.46 -22.62
CA ASN A 338 4.92 -7.72 -23.17
C ASN A 338 6.00 -7.47 -24.22
N TRP A 339 5.74 -6.56 -25.17
CA TRP A 339 6.72 -6.18 -26.18
C TRP A 339 8.02 -5.65 -25.55
N LEU A 340 7.93 -4.76 -24.57
CA LEU A 340 9.11 -4.17 -23.93
C LEU A 340 9.92 -5.24 -23.20
N SER A 341 9.25 -6.17 -22.52
CA SER A 341 9.91 -7.32 -21.89
C SER A 341 10.63 -8.19 -22.92
N ASP A 342 9.92 -8.61 -23.99
CA ASP A 342 10.47 -9.45 -25.06
C ASP A 342 11.61 -8.75 -25.80
N TYR A 343 11.50 -7.44 -26.03
CA TYR A 343 12.53 -6.64 -26.69
C TYR A 343 13.79 -6.53 -25.83
N LYS A 344 13.64 -6.32 -24.50
CA LYS A 344 14.76 -6.33 -23.55
C LYS A 344 15.53 -7.65 -23.59
N GLU A 345 14.82 -8.77 -23.58
CA GLU A 345 15.41 -10.10 -23.57
C GLU A 345 16.02 -10.48 -24.93
N SER A 346 15.27 -10.32 -26.02
CA SER A 346 15.69 -10.73 -27.37
C SER A 346 16.89 -9.95 -27.90
N GLU A 347 17.00 -8.67 -27.57
CA GLU A 347 18.16 -7.84 -27.91
C GLU A 347 19.28 -7.88 -26.86
N ASN A 348 19.12 -8.70 -25.81
CA ASN A 348 20.08 -8.90 -24.73
C ASN A 348 20.54 -7.56 -24.11
N PHE A 349 19.57 -6.74 -23.71
CA PHE A 349 19.84 -5.53 -22.94
C PHE A 349 20.24 -5.90 -21.52
N GLY A 350 21.32 -5.30 -21.04
CA GLY A 350 21.87 -5.55 -19.72
C GLY A 350 22.21 -4.27 -18.97
N ARG A 351 22.67 -4.47 -17.74
CA ARG A 351 22.97 -3.40 -16.78
C ARG A 351 24.46 -3.44 -16.41
N ASN A 352 25.20 -2.37 -16.65
CA ASN A 352 26.53 -2.19 -16.08
C ASN A 352 26.52 -1.08 -15.03
N TYR A 353 26.47 -1.46 -13.75
CA TYR A 353 26.37 -0.53 -12.63
C TYR A 353 27.72 0.13 -12.33
N TYR A 354 27.68 1.45 -12.18
CA TYR A 354 28.76 2.26 -11.65
C TYR A 354 28.54 2.61 -10.17
N ASP A 355 27.28 2.63 -9.74
CA ASP A 355 26.90 2.63 -8.33
C ASP A 355 26.61 1.20 -7.86
N THR A 356 27.56 0.60 -7.16
CA THR A 356 27.46 -0.79 -6.67
C THR A 356 26.40 -0.97 -5.59
N LYS A 357 25.95 0.10 -4.91
CA LYS A 357 24.86 0.00 -3.93
C LYS A 357 23.55 -0.30 -4.65
N LEU A 358 23.30 0.39 -5.76
CA LEU A 358 22.12 0.17 -6.60
C LEU A 358 22.19 -1.18 -7.35
N MET A 359 23.40 -1.66 -7.66
CA MET A 359 23.57 -3.04 -8.14
C MET A 359 23.05 -4.07 -7.11
N TYR A 360 23.44 -3.96 -5.84
CA TYR A 360 22.97 -4.89 -4.81
C TYR A 360 21.48 -4.74 -4.50
N MET A 361 20.92 -3.53 -4.58
CA MET A 361 19.47 -3.32 -4.49
C MET A 361 18.70 -4.01 -5.63
N TYR A 362 19.23 -3.93 -6.85
CA TYR A 362 18.69 -4.63 -7.99
C TYR A 362 18.76 -6.16 -7.81
N GLU A 363 19.92 -6.68 -7.38
CA GLU A 363 20.11 -8.11 -7.11
C GLU A 363 19.20 -8.62 -5.99
N LEU A 364 18.99 -7.83 -4.92
CA LEU A 364 18.01 -8.13 -3.87
C LEU A 364 16.59 -8.24 -4.46
N THR A 365 16.19 -7.28 -5.29
CA THR A 365 14.87 -7.26 -5.93
C THR A 365 14.69 -8.49 -6.84
N LYS A 366 15.72 -8.81 -7.63
CA LYS A 366 15.72 -9.96 -8.54
C LYS A 366 15.71 -11.31 -7.81
N ALA A 367 16.41 -11.41 -6.67
CA ALA A 367 16.44 -12.62 -5.86
C ALA A 367 15.04 -13.00 -5.36
N GLY A 368 14.18 -12.02 -5.03
CA GLY A 368 12.82 -12.27 -4.59
C GLY A 368 12.79 -13.25 -3.40
N THR A 369 12.16 -14.41 -3.56
CA THR A 369 12.12 -15.44 -2.51
C THR A 369 13.15 -16.56 -2.69
N ASP A 370 14.10 -16.41 -3.61
CA ASP A 370 15.18 -17.37 -3.83
C ASP A 370 16.17 -17.32 -2.67
N VAL A 371 16.08 -18.32 -1.78
CA VAL A 371 16.91 -18.43 -0.58
C VAL A 371 18.39 -18.61 -0.92
N GLU A 372 18.71 -19.39 -1.96
CA GLU A 372 20.10 -19.65 -2.32
C GLU A 372 20.76 -18.35 -2.80
N ARG A 373 20.07 -17.60 -3.67
CA ARG A 373 20.58 -16.30 -4.13
C ARG A 373 20.69 -15.26 -3.00
N LEU A 374 19.72 -15.22 -2.09
CA LEU A 374 19.78 -14.33 -0.92
C LEU A 374 20.93 -14.70 0.03
N GLU A 375 21.23 -15.98 0.21
CA GLU A 375 22.39 -16.44 0.99
C GLU A 375 23.72 -16.02 0.35
N GLU A 376 23.83 -16.10 -0.97
CA GLU A 376 25.01 -15.62 -1.70
C GLU A 376 25.16 -14.11 -1.54
N LEU A 377 24.09 -13.35 -1.78
CA LEU A 377 24.07 -11.91 -1.64
C LEU A 377 24.43 -11.45 -0.22
N ALA A 378 23.90 -12.14 0.79
CA ALA A 378 24.26 -11.89 2.19
C ALA A 378 25.77 -12.08 2.42
N LYS A 379 26.37 -13.16 1.91
CA LYS A 379 27.82 -13.41 2.05
C LYS A 379 28.67 -12.38 1.32
N GLU A 380 28.27 -11.97 0.11
CA GLU A 380 28.93 -10.90 -0.65
C GLU A 380 28.94 -9.60 0.17
N LEU A 381 27.78 -9.21 0.70
CA LEU A 381 27.64 -8.02 1.55
C LEU A 381 28.37 -8.14 2.89
N GLU A 382 28.39 -9.32 3.51
CA GLU A 382 29.15 -9.54 4.76
C GLU A 382 30.64 -9.22 4.57
N SER A 383 31.21 -9.56 3.40
CA SER A 383 32.61 -9.26 3.10
C SER A 383 32.92 -7.77 2.94
N ILE A 384 31.90 -6.95 2.72
CA ILE A 384 31.97 -5.49 2.64
C ILE A 384 31.70 -4.87 4.02
N VAL A 385 30.70 -5.39 4.72
CA VAL A 385 30.21 -4.85 5.99
C VAL A 385 31.15 -5.16 7.15
N PHE A 386 31.79 -6.34 7.16
CA PHE A 386 32.56 -6.82 8.29
C PHE A 386 34.05 -7.03 7.96
N GLU A 387 34.91 -6.63 8.90
CA GLU A 387 36.32 -7.01 8.96
C GLU A 387 36.53 -7.95 10.15
N GLY A 388 36.43 -9.26 9.88
CA GLY A 388 36.35 -10.25 10.95
C GLY A 388 34.99 -10.18 11.66
N ASP A 389 34.99 -9.95 12.96
CA ASP A 389 33.75 -9.87 13.76
C ASP A 389 33.25 -8.43 13.98
N GLU A 390 33.98 -7.42 13.51
CA GLU A 390 33.67 -6.00 13.70
C GLU A 390 33.19 -5.37 12.39
N ILE A 391 32.37 -4.32 12.49
CA ILE A 391 31.95 -3.53 11.33
C ILE A 391 33.18 -2.82 10.75
N SER A 392 33.37 -2.87 9.43
CA SER A 392 34.46 -2.17 8.77
C SER A 392 34.35 -0.66 9.01
N MET A 393 35.46 0.00 9.37
CA MET A 393 35.45 1.43 9.71
C MET A 393 35.14 2.35 8.52
N GLU A 394 35.34 1.87 7.29
CA GLU A 394 35.14 2.64 6.06
C GLU A 394 33.82 2.30 5.35
N VAL A 395 32.99 1.41 5.93
CA VAL A 395 31.75 1.00 5.28
C VAL A 395 30.73 2.14 5.28
N ASP A 396 30.14 2.37 4.11
CA ASP A 396 29.04 3.30 3.93
C ASP A 396 27.74 2.73 4.53
N SER A 397 26.93 3.60 5.15
CA SER A 397 25.65 3.23 5.76
C SER A 397 24.69 2.53 4.81
N ASP A 398 24.79 2.78 3.51
CA ASP A 398 23.94 2.13 2.52
C ASP A 398 24.23 0.63 2.43
N TYR A 399 25.49 0.19 2.55
CA TYR A 399 25.79 -1.26 2.58
C TYR A 399 25.27 -1.93 3.85
N LEU A 400 25.32 -1.22 4.99
CA LEU A 400 24.72 -1.67 6.24
C LEU A 400 23.20 -1.84 6.09
N ALA A 401 22.55 -0.88 5.42
CA ALA A 401 21.12 -0.91 5.14
C ALA A 401 20.76 -2.07 4.20
N ILE A 402 21.46 -2.21 3.07
CA ILE A 402 21.23 -3.29 2.09
C ILE A 402 21.43 -4.66 2.75
N TYR A 403 22.52 -4.83 3.51
CA TYR A 403 22.76 -6.06 4.28
C TYR A 403 21.60 -6.33 5.25
N THR A 404 21.12 -5.30 5.95
CA THR A 404 19.95 -5.42 6.84
C THR A 404 18.71 -5.87 6.08
N MET A 405 18.44 -5.34 4.89
CA MET A 405 17.30 -5.74 4.06
C MET A 405 17.39 -7.21 3.61
N VAL A 406 18.54 -7.60 3.04
CA VAL A 406 18.80 -8.96 2.55
C VAL A 406 18.64 -9.98 3.67
N VAL A 407 19.31 -9.75 4.80
CA VAL A 407 19.28 -10.68 5.93
C VAL A 407 17.92 -10.71 6.61
N SER A 408 17.23 -9.57 6.74
CA SER A 408 15.87 -9.54 7.29
C SER A 408 14.89 -10.35 6.43
N GLN A 409 15.01 -10.27 5.10
CA GLN A 409 14.20 -11.06 4.18
C GLN A 409 14.53 -12.56 4.28
N LEU A 410 15.81 -12.90 4.31
CA LEU A 410 16.28 -14.27 4.48
C LEU A 410 15.83 -14.91 5.80
N MET A 411 15.91 -14.17 6.91
CA MET A 411 15.41 -14.61 8.22
C MET A 411 13.90 -14.84 8.23
N GLY A 412 13.13 -14.00 7.50
CA GLY A 412 11.70 -14.23 7.29
C GLY A 412 11.43 -15.57 6.61
N LEU A 413 12.15 -15.86 5.51
CA LEU A 413 12.04 -17.12 4.79
C LEU A 413 12.43 -18.33 5.66
N TYR A 414 13.51 -18.23 6.44
CA TYR A 414 13.89 -19.28 7.40
C TYR A 414 12.83 -19.51 8.48
N SER A 415 12.18 -18.45 8.95
CA SER A 415 11.09 -18.54 9.92
C SER A 415 9.87 -19.26 9.33
N ASP A 416 9.50 -18.96 8.08
CA ASP A 416 8.38 -19.60 7.39
C ASP A 416 8.66 -21.08 7.12
N GLN A 417 9.89 -21.41 6.68
CA GLN A 417 10.35 -22.79 6.51
C GLN A 417 10.36 -23.55 7.84
N THR A 418 10.88 -22.93 8.91
CA THR A 418 10.89 -23.50 10.26
C THR A 418 9.48 -23.77 10.77
N THR A 419 8.53 -22.87 10.51
CA THR A 419 7.11 -23.02 10.87
C THR A 419 6.50 -24.21 10.14
N SER A 420 6.74 -24.31 8.83
CA SER A 420 6.27 -25.42 8.00
C SER A 420 6.85 -26.76 8.46
N ILE A 421 8.13 -26.80 8.82
CA ILE A 421 8.78 -27.99 9.39
C ILE A 421 8.18 -28.36 10.75
N ASN A 422 7.94 -27.38 11.64
CA ASN A 422 7.32 -27.64 12.94
C ASN A 422 5.90 -28.20 12.80
N GLN A 423 5.14 -27.71 11.82
CA GLN A 423 3.83 -28.26 11.50
C GLN A 423 3.94 -29.72 11.04
N TYR A 424 4.85 -30.02 10.11
CA TYR A 424 5.10 -31.39 9.64
C TYR A 424 5.50 -32.34 10.79
N LEU A 425 6.44 -31.91 11.64
CA LEU A 425 6.90 -32.70 12.78
C LEU A 425 5.78 -32.92 13.80
N SER A 426 4.99 -31.90 14.12
CA SER A 426 3.84 -32.03 15.01
C SER A 426 2.82 -33.02 14.47
N LEU A 427 2.44 -32.91 13.19
CA LEU A 427 1.51 -33.85 12.54
C LEU A 427 2.03 -35.29 12.58
N SER A 428 3.35 -35.49 12.44
CA SER A 428 3.97 -36.81 12.46
C SER A 428 3.74 -37.60 13.76
N GLU A 429 3.44 -36.91 14.87
CA GLU A 429 3.19 -37.54 16.18
C GLU A 429 1.78 -38.16 16.28
N PHE A 430 0.83 -37.72 15.45
CA PHE A 430 -0.59 -38.05 15.60
C PHE A 430 -1.16 -38.89 14.46
N VAL A 431 -0.48 -38.97 13.31
CA VAL A 431 -0.98 -39.68 12.13
C VAL A 431 -0.86 -41.20 12.23
N ASP A 432 -1.88 -41.90 11.72
CA ASP A 432 -1.88 -43.36 11.61
C ASP A 432 -1.01 -43.79 10.41
N PRO A 433 0.09 -44.54 10.62
CA PRO A 433 0.96 -44.98 9.53
C PRO A 433 0.24 -45.81 8.46
N ALA A 434 -0.80 -46.56 8.82
CA ALA A 434 -1.56 -47.35 7.87
C ALA A 434 -2.34 -46.44 6.91
N ILE A 435 -2.93 -45.35 7.41
CA ILE A 435 -3.65 -44.37 6.58
C ILE A 435 -2.65 -43.60 5.71
N VAL A 436 -1.54 -43.14 6.28
CA VAL A 436 -0.48 -42.42 5.55
C VAL A 436 0.05 -43.26 4.37
N SER A 437 0.19 -44.58 4.55
CA SER A 437 0.68 -45.49 3.50
C SER A 437 -0.23 -45.61 2.28
N LEU A 438 -1.48 -45.15 2.36
CA LEU A 438 -2.43 -45.14 1.24
C LEU A 438 -2.05 -44.11 0.17
N GLY A 439 -1.32 -43.04 0.55
CA GLY A 439 -0.99 -41.92 -0.33
C GLY A 439 -2.14 -40.89 -0.46
N LEU A 440 -1.80 -39.70 -0.97
CA LEU A 440 -2.70 -38.54 -1.02
C LEU A 440 -3.97 -38.81 -1.82
N ASP A 441 -3.86 -39.42 -3.01
CA ASP A 441 -5.01 -39.68 -3.87
C ASP A 441 -6.05 -40.60 -3.21
N ALA A 442 -5.60 -41.69 -2.60
CA ALA A 442 -6.47 -42.63 -1.91
C ALA A 442 -7.11 -42.01 -0.66
N ILE A 443 -6.37 -41.18 0.07
CA ILE A 443 -6.90 -40.43 1.22
C ILE A 443 -7.96 -39.42 0.78
N ASN A 444 -7.73 -38.67 -0.31
CA ASN A 444 -8.68 -37.70 -0.85
C ASN A 444 -9.99 -38.39 -1.26
N ASN A 445 -9.90 -39.48 -2.03
CA ASN A 445 -11.07 -40.27 -2.40
C ASN A 445 -11.83 -40.78 -1.17
N LYS A 446 -11.11 -41.23 -0.14
CA LYS A 446 -11.74 -41.72 1.08
C LYS A 446 -12.42 -40.61 1.88
N LEU A 447 -11.84 -39.42 1.93
CA LEU A 447 -12.46 -38.25 2.55
C LEU A 447 -13.75 -37.84 1.84
N GLU A 448 -13.79 -37.88 0.51
CA GLU A 448 -15.02 -37.62 -0.27
C GLU A 448 -16.13 -38.62 0.09
N GLU A 449 -15.81 -39.91 0.15
CA GLU A 449 -16.77 -40.95 0.59
C GLU A 449 -17.30 -40.70 2.01
N LEU A 450 -16.41 -40.42 2.96
CA LEU A 450 -16.77 -40.22 4.36
C LEU A 450 -17.60 -38.93 4.57
N ASN A 451 -17.25 -37.84 3.89
CA ASN A 451 -18.00 -36.58 3.94
C ASN A 451 -19.37 -36.73 3.29
N ALA A 452 -19.51 -37.52 2.22
CA ALA A 452 -20.81 -37.84 1.66
C ALA A 452 -21.70 -38.59 2.67
N GLN A 453 -21.11 -39.51 3.46
CA GLN A 453 -21.83 -40.23 4.52
C GLN A 453 -22.23 -39.31 5.69
N SER A 454 -21.42 -38.31 6.05
CA SER A 454 -21.71 -37.40 7.16
C SER A 454 -22.92 -36.51 6.92
N THR A 455 -23.34 -36.31 5.66
CA THR A 455 -24.59 -35.62 5.33
C THR A 455 -25.85 -36.38 5.77
N THR A 456 -25.70 -37.67 6.13
CA THR A 456 -26.80 -38.57 6.50
C THR A 456 -26.68 -39.16 7.91
N ASP A 457 -25.49 -39.15 8.51
CA ASP A 457 -25.21 -39.70 9.85
C ASP A 457 -24.20 -38.81 10.60
N GLU A 458 -24.64 -38.16 11.68
CA GLU A 458 -23.80 -37.28 12.52
C GLU A 458 -23.19 -38.03 13.73
N SER A 459 -22.75 -39.28 13.55
CA SER A 459 -22.13 -40.05 14.64
C SER A 459 -20.71 -39.56 14.98
N THR A 460 -20.40 -39.53 16.28
CA THR A 460 -19.05 -39.19 16.79
C THR A 460 -17.96 -40.12 16.24
N SER A 461 -18.32 -41.36 15.88
CA SER A 461 -17.40 -42.32 15.27
C SER A 461 -16.99 -41.90 13.85
N LEU A 462 -17.94 -41.45 13.04
CA LEU A 462 -17.68 -41.01 11.67
C LEU A 462 -16.84 -39.72 11.67
N SER A 463 -17.15 -38.76 12.54
CA SER A 463 -16.34 -37.54 12.70
C SER A 463 -14.89 -37.87 13.12
N SER A 464 -14.71 -38.84 14.02
CA SER A 464 -13.37 -39.29 14.44
C SER A 464 -12.61 -39.96 13.30
N GLU A 465 -13.28 -40.73 12.44
CA GLU A 465 -12.66 -41.36 11.27
C GLU A 465 -12.25 -40.31 10.22
N ILE A 466 -13.12 -39.35 9.91
CA ILE A 466 -12.82 -38.23 9.02
C ILE A 466 -11.58 -37.46 9.50
N SER A 467 -11.50 -37.13 10.80
CA SER A 467 -10.35 -36.42 11.38
C SER A 467 -9.03 -37.13 11.10
N LYS A 468 -8.98 -38.47 11.25
CA LYS A 468 -7.74 -39.23 11.00
C LYS A 468 -7.26 -39.12 9.56
N TYR A 469 -8.18 -39.14 8.59
CA TYR A 469 -7.83 -38.97 7.18
C TYR A 469 -7.46 -37.52 6.86
N GLN A 470 -8.08 -36.53 7.51
CA GLN A 470 -7.71 -35.12 7.39
C GLN A 470 -6.30 -34.86 7.96
N ASP A 471 -5.96 -35.47 9.10
CA ASP A 471 -4.62 -35.39 9.69
C ASP A 471 -3.57 -36.03 8.78
N ALA A 472 -3.85 -37.23 8.25
CA ALA A 472 -2.97 -37.91 7.31
C ALA A 472 -2.78 -37.13 5.99
N LYS A 473 -3.85 -36.53 5.47
CA LYS A 473 -3.78 -35.61 4.31
C LYS A 473 -2.88 -34.42 4.63
N SER A 474 -3.12 -33.74 5.75
CA SER A 474 -2.34 -32.57 6.17
C SER A 474 -0.86 -32.91 6.33
N TYR A 475 -0.55 -34.08 6.92
CA TYR A 475 0.81 -34.58 7.06
C TYR A 475 1.49 -34.80 5.69
N LEU A 476 0.83 -35.49 4.76
CA LEU A 476 1.41 -35.78 3.45
C LEU A 476 1.56 -34.51 2.61
N SER A 477 0.58 -33.61 2.62
CA SER A 477 0.69 -32.32 1.93
C SER A 477 1.80 -31.45 2.52
N SER A 478 1.93 -31.42 3.85
CA SER A 478 3.03 -30.71 4.53
C SER A 478 4.39 -31.34 4.22
N LYS A 479 4.46 -32.66 4.05
CA LYS A 479 5.68 -33.36 3.63
C LYS A 479 6.06 -32.99 2.20
N GLU A 480 5.10 -33.05 1.28
CA GLU A 480 5.28 -32.73 -0.14
C GLU A 480 5.79 -31.30 -0.33
N SER A 481 5.24 -30.33 0.41
CA SER A 481 5.70 -28.93 0.35
C SER A 481 7.14 -28.72 0.82
N LEU A 482 7.69 -29.63 1.63
CA LEU A 482 9.04 -29.54 2.18
C LEU A 482 10.08 -30.30 1.34
N GLU A 483 9.67 -31.00 0.28
CA GLU A 483 10.59 -31.80 -0.54
C GLU A 483 11.65 -30.96 -1.24
N ALA A 484 11.31 -29.74 -1.64
CA ALA A 484 12.24 -28.78 -2.24
C ALA A 484 13.36 -28.37 -1.26
N LEU A 485 13.12 -28.46 0.04
CA LEU A 485 14.12 -28.23 1.08
C LEU A 485 14.95 -29.49 1.39
N GLY A 486 14.70 -30.60 0.69
CA GLY A 486 15.39 -31.87 0.94
C GLY A 486 14.78 -32.71 2.07
N VAL A 487 13.61 -32.33 2.61
CA VAL A 487 12.94 -33.10 3.67
C VAL A 487 12.31 -34.37 3.09
N ARG A 488 12.84 -35.55 3.43
CA ARG A 488 12.25 -36.85 3.06
C ARG A 488 11.71 -37.61 4.27
N THR A 489 12.28 -37.36 5.44
CA THR A 489 11.95 -37.98 6.72
C THR A 489 11.79 -36.93 7.81
N THR A 490 11.24 -37.33 8.96
CA THR A 490 11.18 -36.46 10.16
C THR A 490 12.57 -36.20 10.76
N GLU A 491 13.54 -37.06 10.50
CA GLU A 491 14.95 -36.84 10.87
C GLU A 491 15.55 -35.72 10.01
N ASP A 492 15.40 -35.79 8.68
CA ASP A 492 15.88 -34.74 7.77
C ASP A 492 15.25 -33.39 8.15
N ALA A 493 13.94 -33.38 8.41
CA ALA A 493 13.22 -32.19 8.87
C ALA A 493 13.83 -31.62 10.16
N SER A 494 14.15 -32.47 11.14
CA SER A 494 14.73 -32.02 12.41
C SER A 494 16.13 -31.44 12.24
N VAL A 495 16.95 -32.03 11.36
CA VAL A 495 18.29 -31.53 11.01
C VAL A 495 18.20 -30.18 10.32
N ILE A 496 17.40 -30.06 9.25
CA ILE A 496 17.23 -28.82 8.50
C ILE A 496 16.69 -27.71 9.39
N ARG A 497 15.70 -28.01 10.24
CA ARG A 497 15.20 -27.04 11.23
C ARG A 497 16.32 -26.51 12.13
N SER A 498 17.17 -27.39 12.64
CA SER A 498 18.29 -27.00 13.50
C SER A 498 19.31 -26.14 12.75
N GLU A 499 19.58 -26.44 11.48
CA GLU A 499 20.45 -25.64 10.62
C GLU A 499 19.89 -24.25 10.37
N LEU A 500 18.60 -24.15 10.01
CA LEU A 500 17.90 -22.86 9.80
C LEU A 500 17.89 -22.01 11.08
N GLN A 501 17.64 -22.63 12.23
CA GLN A 501 17.70 -21.95 13.53
C GLN A 501 19.10 -21.44 13.85
N THR A 502 20.13 -22.23 13.55
CA THR A 502 21.54 -21.83 13.76
C THR A 502 21.91 -20.66 12.85
N LYS A 503 21.57 -20.73 11.56
CA LYS A 503 21.78 -19.64 10.60
C LYS A 503 21.04 -18.36 11.04
N SER A 504 19.77 -18.49 11.44
CA SER A 504 18.97 -17.36 11.92
C SER A 504 19.57 -16.72 13.17
N GLN A 505 20.16 -17.51 14.07
CA GLN A 505 20.82 -16.99 15.26
C GLN A 505 22.12 -16.24 14.91
N ASP A 506 22.94 -16.78 14.01
CA ASP A 506 24.16 -16.09 13.52
C ASP A 506 23.83 -14.72 12.92
N TYR A 507 22.84 -14.70 12.01
CA TYR A 507 22.36 -13.46 11.41
C TYR A 507 21.76 -12.48 12.42
N THR A 508 21.05 -12.98 13.44
CA THR A 508 20.52 -12.13 14.52
C THR A 508 21.64 -11.38 15.24
N GLU A 509 22.73 -12.06 15.58
CA GLU A 509 23.86 -11.44 16.29
C GLU A 509 24.62 -10.45 15.39
N LYS A 510 24.80 -10.75 14.10
CA LYS A 510 25.37 -9.81 13.13
C LYS A 510 24.49 -8.58 12.93
N LEU A 511 23.17 -8.77 12.75
CA LEU A 511 22.23 -7.67 12.58
C LEU A 511 22.14 -6.77 13.80
N LYS A 512 22.23 -7.30 15.02
CA LYS A 512 22.29 -6.46 16.23
C LYS A 512 23.45 -5.48 16.18
N LYS A 513 24.63 -5.90 15.72
CA LYS A 513 25.80 -5.01 15.56
C LYS A 513 25.52 -3.94 14.52
N VAL A 514 25.06 -4.35 13.33
CA VAL A 514 24.76 -3.45 12.21
C VAL A 514 23.70 -2.42 12.59
N LEU A 515 22.62 -2.87 13.23
CA LEU A 515 21.53 -2.01 13.67
C LEU A 515 21.93 -1.09 14.82
N ALA A 516 22.84 -1.51 15.70
CA ALA A 516 23.38 -0.62 16.73
C ALA A 516 24.15 0.55 16.13
N ASP A 517 24.96 0.29 15.10
CA ASP A 517 25.70 1.32 14.37
C ASP A 517 24.75 2.24 13.58
N LEU A 518 23.87 1.64 12.77
CA LEU A 518 22.84 2.38 12.03
C LEU A 518 21.95 3.23 12.94
N TYR A 519 21.55 2.71 14.11
CA TYR A 519 20.74 3.43 15.09
C TYR A 519 21.50 4.62 15.71
N ALA A 520 22.81 4.50 15.91
CA ALA A 520 23.63 5.60 16.40
C ALA A 520 23.72 6.74 15.37
N GLN A 521 23.74 6.42 14.09
CA GLN A 521 23.78 7.39 12.99
C GLN A 521 22.39 7.97 12.67
N TYR A 522 21.34 7.14 12.69
CA TYR A 522 19.99 7.46 12.25
C TYR A 522 18.93 7.06 13.29
N PRO A 523 18.94 7.65 14.50
CA PRO A 523 18.04 7.27 15.59
C PRO A 523 16.56 7.54 15.31
N THR A 524 16.25 8.34 14.27
CA THR A 524 14.89 8.68 13.84
C THR A 524 14.39 7.81 12.69
N SER A 525 15.22 6.90 12.14
CA SER A 525 14.76 5.95 11.13
C SER A 525 13.74 5.00 11.75
N LYS A 526 12.57 4.92 11.13
CA LYS A 526 11.47 4.07 11.60
C LYS A 526 11.86 2.61 11.45
N THR A 527 12.44 2.27 10.30
CA THR A 527 12.81 0.89 9.98
C THR A 527 13.93 0.38 10.88
N ILE A 528 14.97 1.19 11.13
CA ILE A 528 16.05 0.81 12.07
C ILE A 528 15.47 0.55 13.45
N VAL A 529 14.67 1.49 13.98
CA VAL A 529 14.10 1.38 15.33
C VAL A 529 13.20 0.16 15.46
N GLN A 530 12.36 -0.12 14.46
CA GLN A 530 11.47 -1.28 14.45
C GLN A 530 12.23 -2.60 14.46
N ILE A 531 13.18 -2.78 13.53
CA ILE A 531 13.95 -4.04 13.44
C ILE A 531 14.83 -4.19 14.68
N TYR A 532 15.46 -3.11 15.14
CA TYR A 532 16.33 -3.18 16.31
C TYR A 532 15.57 -3.49 17.59
N TYR A 533 14.36 -2.95 17.77
CA TYR A 533 13.48 -3.32 18.88
C TYR A 533 13.07 -4.81 18.81
N GLN A 534 12.74 -5.33 17.63
CA GLN A 534 12.38 -6.74 17.46
C GLN A 534 13.54 -7.68 17.84
N LEU A 535 14.77 -7.34 17.48
CA LEU A 535 15.96 -8.17 17.76
C LEU A 535 16.56 -7.94 19.14
N ASN A 536 16.41 -6.74 19.70
CA ASN A 536 16.97 -6.35 20.99
C ASN A 536 15.93 -5.62 21.87
N PRO A 537 14.80 -6.26 22.21
CA PRO A 537 13.72 -5.63 22.97
C PRO A 537 14.08 -5.39 24.43
N GLN A 538 15.30 -5.65 24.87
CA GLN A 538 15.74 -5.41 26.26
C GLN A 538 16.52 -4.11 26.40
N ASP A 539 17.01 -3.52 25.30
CA ASP A 539 17.76 -2.26 25.34
C ASP A 539 16.82 -1.09 25.71
N PRO A 540 17.06 -0.40 26.84
CA PRO A 540 16.18 0.68 27.29
C PRO A 540 16.04 1.83 26.29
N LYS A 541 17.11 2.20 25.57
CA LYS A 541 17.06 3.31 24.61
C LYS A 541 16.21 2.93 23.40
N VAL A 542 16.37 1.70 22.91
CA VAL A 542 15.59 1.19 21.78
C VAL A 542 14.10 1.11 22.14
N LYS A 543 13.76 0.68 23.37
CA LYS A 543 12.36 0.70 23.87
C LYS A 543 11.74 2.09 23.83
N VAL A 544 12.48 3.12 24.24
CA VAL A 544 12.01 4.50 24.26
C VAL A 544 11.76 4.98 22.82
N SER A 545 12.72 4.78 21.93
CA SER A 545 12.60 5.19 20.52
C SER A 545 11.45 4.48 19.81
N TYR A 546 11.28 3.18 20.05
CA TYR A 546 10.15 2.43 19.49
C TYR A 546 8.80 2.90 20.03
N SER A 547 8.71 3.14 21.35
CA SER A 547 7.51 3.69 21.97
C SER A 547 7.16 5.08 21.44
N LYS A 548 8.17 5.92 21.20
CA LYS A 548 8.00 7.26 20.59
C LYS A 548 7.46 7.15 19.17
N LEU A 549 8.02 6.23 18.36
CA LEU A 549 7.53 5.97 17.01
C LEU A 549 6.05 5.55 17.00
N GLN A 550 5.66 4.63 17.88
CA GLN A 550 4.26 4.21 18.01
C GLN A 550 3.36 5.37 18.45
N LEU A 551 3.80 6.18 19.41
CA LEU A 551 3.07 7.35 19.88
C LEU A 551 2.86 8.39 18.76
N ASP A 552 3.88 8.67 17.96
CA ASP A 552 3.77 9.60 16.84
C ASP A 552 2.76 9.11 15.79
N GLN A 553 2.68 7.80 15.56
CA GLN A 553 1.64 7.20 14.73
C GLN A 553 0.24 7.38 15.33
N LEU A 554 0.08 7.21 16.65
CA LEU A 554 -1.21 7.44 17.33
C LEU A 554 -1.66 8.90 17.25
N LYS A 555 -0.73 9.87 17.37
CA LYS A 555 -1.02 11.31 17.25
C LYS A 555 -1.59 11.69 15.88
N GLN A 556 -1.25 10.95 14.82
CA GLN A 556 -1.84 11.20 13.50
C GLN A 556 -3.31 10.81 13.45
N TYR A 557 -3.67 9.69 14.07
CA TYR A 557 -5.06 9.24 14.12
C TYR A 557 -5.91 10.08 15.09
N SER A 558 -5.31 10.72 16.10
CA SER A 558 -6.05 11.54 17.05
C SER A 558 -6.68 12.79 16.45
N TYR A 559 -6.19 13.25 15.29
CA TYR A 559 -6.83 14.34 14.55
C TYR A 559 -8.25 13.95 14.09
N TYR A 560 -8.46 12.67 13.77
CA TYR A 560 -9.72 12.15 13.24
C TYR A 560 -10.56 11.41 14.29
N LEU A 561 -9.91 10.93 15.36
CA LEU A 561 -10.51 10.05 16.36
C LEU A 561 -10.43 10.67 17.76
N GLY A 562 -11.53 10.67 18.49
CA GLY A 562 -11.52 10.97 19.93
C GLY A 562 -10.76 9.89 20.73
N SER A 563 -10.31 10.25 21.94
CA SER A 563 -9.49 9.39 22.82
C SER A 563 -10.09 7.99 23.07
N GLN A 564 -11.41 7.88 23.22
CA GLN A 564 -12.09 6.60 23.43
C GLN A 564 -11.94 5.64 22.25
N TYR A 565 -12.01 6.18 21.02
CA TYR A 565 -11.87 5.39 19.79
C TYR A 565 -10.41 5.02 19.56
N LEU A 566 -9.47 5.94 19.84
CA LEU A 566 -8.04 5.63 19.81
C LEU A 566 -7.70 4.45 20.73
N PHE A 567 -8.18 4.49 21.98
CA PHE A 567 -7.93 3.41 22.93
C PHE A 567 -8.49 2.07 22.44
N THR A 568 -9.72 2.07 21.91
CA THR A 568 -10.39 0.84 21.46
C THR A 568 -9.69 0.24 20.24
N LEU A 569 -9.30 1.07 19.26
CA LEU A 569 -8.68 0.60 18.02
C LEU A 569 -7.21 0.22 18.21
N PHE A 570 -6.49 0.92 19.10
CA PHE A 570 -5.04 0.78 19.27
C PHE A 570 -4.63 0.25 20.65
N GLN A 571 -5.52 -0.48 21.33
CA GLN A 571 -5.31 -0.97 22.70
C GLN A 571 -3.96 -1.69 22.88
N GLN A 572 -3.57 -2.55 21.93
CA GLN A 572 -2.32 -3.31 22.04
C GLN A 572 -1.09 -2.40 21.98
N GLN A 573 -1.06 -1.43 21.05
CA GLN A 573 0.06 -0.50 20.90
C GLN A 573 0.16 0.43 22.11
N ILE A 574 -0.97 0.95 22.59
CA ILE A 574 -1.02 1.78 23.80
C ILE A 574 -0.50 1.00 25.01
N THR A 575 -0.91 -0.27 25.16
CA THR A 575 -0.44 -1.14 26.25
C THR A 575 1.06 -1.39 26.14
N GLU A 576 1.56 -1.62 24.93
CA GLU A 576 2.99 -1.84 24.67
C GLU A 576 3.83 -0.60 25.05
N ILE A 577 3.40 0.61 24.67
CA ILE A 577 4.05 1.85 25.09
C ILE A 577 4.10 1.95 26.61
N LEU A 578 2.96 1.77 27.31
CA LEU A 578 2.91 1.86 28.77
C LEU A 578 3.83 0.85 29.46
N VAL A 579 3.86 -0.39 28.97
CA VAL A 579 4.74 -1.45 29.49
C VAL A 579 6.21 -1.12 29.22
N ASN A 580 6.53 -0.61 28.03
CA ASN A 580 7.90 -0.19 27.69
C ASN A 580 8.37 0.94 28.61
N VAL A 581 7.55 1.99 28.78
CA VAL A 581 7.86 3.11 29.68
C VAL A 581 8.14 2.60 31.09
N GLN A 582 7.23 1.82 31.66
CA GLN A 582 7.40 1.28 33.01
C GLN A 582 8.66 0.42 33.13
N THR A 583 8.91 -0.46 32.16
CA THR A 583 10.10 -1.33 32.18
C THR A 583 11.40 -0.54 32.09
N VAL A 584 11.43 0.57 31.35
CA VAL A 584 12.61 1.44 31.27
C VAL A 584 12.85 2.17 32.59
N VAL A 585 11.79 2.70 33.20
CA VAL A 585 11.85 3.39 34.50
C VAL A 585 12.39 2.45 35.59
N ASP A 586 11.89 1.21 35.63
CA ASP A 586 12.30 0.21 36.62
C ASP A 586 13.68 -0.42 36.34
N SER A 587 14.20 -0.23 35.12
CA SER A 587 15.47 -0.84 34.71
C SER A 587 16.64 -0.31 35.54
N THR A 588 17.49 -1.22 36.00
CA THR A 588 18.78 -0.88 36.62
C THR A 588 19.87 -0.55 35.59
N GLN A 589 19.63 -0.87 34.32
CA GLN A 589 20.57 -0.63 33.21
C GLN A 589 20.29 0.70 32.50
N ALA A 590 19.09 1.26 32.63
CA ALA A 590 18.73 2.52 31.99
C ALA A 590 19.40 3.71 32.68
N ALA A 591 20.04 4.57 31.88
CA ALA A 591 20.57 5.86 32.35
C ALA A 591 19.41 6.78 32.77
N THR A 592 19.70 7.73 33.67
CA THR A 592 18.72 8.71 34.15
C THR A 592 18.01 9.43 33.01
N ASP A 593 18.74 9.93 32.02
CA ASP A 593 18.17 10.64 30.87
C ASP A 593 17.22 9.75 30.06
N THR A 594 17.56 8.47 29.86
CA THR A 594 16.68 7.51 29.18
C THR A 594 15.41 7.21 29.97
N LYS A 595 15.47 7.20 31.30
CA LYS A 595 14.27 7.07 32.15
C LYS A 595 13.36 8.29 32.02
N LEU A 596 13.95 9.49 32.01
CA LEU A 596 13.23 10.74 31.83
C LEU A 596 12.57 10.81 30.44
N GLU A 597 13.28 10.45 29.38
CA GLU A 597 12.71 10.35 28.02
C GLU A 597 11.56 9.32 27.94
N ALA A 598 11.66 8.19 28.63
CA ALA A 598 10.58 7.22 28.70
C ALA A 598 9.34 7.81 29.39
N LEU A 599 9.54 8.54 30.49
CA LEU A 599 8.45 9.19 31.22
C LEU A 599 7.80 10.29 30.38
N ASP A 600 8.55 11.02 29.57
CA ASP A 600 7.98 11.99 28.61
C ASP A 600 7.09 11.32 27.57
N VAL A 601 7.50 10.17 27.02
CA VAL A 601 6.63 9.38 26.13
C VAL A 601 5.35 8.96 26.87
N GLY A 602 5.46 8.57 28.14
CA GLY A 602 4.32 8.24 28.99
C GLY A 602 3.40 9.44 29.25
N LEU A 603 3.96 10.63 29.50
CA LEU A 603 3.22 11.88 29.69
C LEU A 603 2.44 12.26 28.43
N ASP A 604 3.09 12.26 27.27
CA ASP A 604 2.47 12.57 25.98
C ASP A 604 1.33 11.60 25.65
N LEU A 605 1.54 10.30 25.88
CA LEU A 605 0.49 9.29 25.69
C LEU A 605 -0.68 9.52 26.65
N SER A 606 -0.39 9.85 27.90
CA SER A 606 -1.41 10.12 28.91
C SER A 606 -2.22 11.37 28.55
N ASP A 607 -1.59 12.40 28.00
CA ASP A 607 -2.28 13.58 27.48
C ASP A 607 -3.14 13.28 26.27
N LEU A 608 -2.61 12.49 25.32
CA LEU A 608 -3.35 12.07 24.14
C LEU A 608 -4.64 11.32 24.48
N LEU A 609 -4.60 10.51 25.53
CA LEU A 609 -5.70 9.64 25.94
C LEU A 609 -6.54 10.20 27.11
N GLY A 610 -6.11 11.29 27.75
CA GLY A 610 -6.77 11.86 28.92
C GLY A 610 -6.60 11.04 30.21
N LEU A 611 -5.48 10.32 30.36
CA LEU A 611 -5.18 9.42 31.49
C LEU A 611 -4.55 10.20 32.66
N LYS A 612 -5.37 10.99 33.37
CA LYS A 612 -4.90 11.96 34.38
C LYS A 612 -4.13 11.32 35.54
N GLU A 613 -4.58 10.18 36.05
CA GLU A 613 -3.94 9.48 37.16
C GLU A 613 -2.57 8.92 36.77
N ILE A 614 -2.46 8.38 35.55
CA ILE A 614 -1.18 7.89 35.00
C ILE A 614 -0.22 9.07 34.80
N LYS A 615 -0.71 10.17 34.22
CA LYS A 615 0.06 11.40 34.06
C LYS A 615 0.60 11.92 35.40
N LEU A 616 -0.23 11.92 36.45
CA LEU A 616 0.19 12.33 37.79
C LEU A 616 1.31 11.43 38.32
N SER A 617 1.15 10.11 38.21
CA SER A 617 2.18 9.15 38.64
C SER A 617 3.50 9.38 37.91
N TYR A 618 3.49 9.66 36.60
CA TYR A 618 4.72 9.97 35.86
C TYR A 618 5.36 11.27 36.31
N LEU A 619 4.60 12.35 36.54
CA LEU A 619 5.16 13.61 37.06
C LEU A 619 5.80 13.44 38.45
N GLU A 620 5.18 12.64 39.32
CA GLU A 620 5.75 12.34 40.64
C GLU A 620 7.07 11.58 40.52
N ILE A 621 7.13 10.57 39.63
CA ILE A 621 8.38 9.83 39.35
C ILE A 621 9.45 10.75 38.75
N ILE A 622 9.10 11.61 37.80
CA ILE A 622 10.06 12.58 37.22
C ILE A 622 10.62 13.47 38.33
N LYS A 623 9.77 13.98 39.22
CA LYS A 623 10.19 14.82 40.36
C LYS A 623 11.14 14.07 41.30
N GLU A 624 10.93 12.78 41.52
CA GLU A 624 11.84 11.96 42.33
C GLU A 624 13.19 11.72 41.66
N ILE A 625 13.20 11.56 40.33
CA ILE A 625 14.41 11.31 39.54
C ILE A 625 15.23 12.60 39.34
N ASP A 626 14.59 13.67 38.88
CA ASP A 626 15.17 15.00 38.69
C ASP A 626 14.12 16.09 38.95
N PRO A 627 14.11 16.70 40.15
CA PRO A 627 13.18 17.77 40.51
C PRO A 627 13.23 19.01 39.61
N ASN A 628 14.31 19.21 38.84
CA ASN A 628 14.50 20.39 37.99
C ASN A 628 14.26 20.11 36.51
N TYR A 629 13.90 18.87 36.14
CA TYR A 629 13.65 18.50 34.75
C TYR A 629 12.59 19.39 34.10
N TYR A 630 11.48 19.61 34.82
CA TYR A 630 10.51 20.64 34.51
C TYR A 630 10.58 21.77 35.54
N THR A 631 10.85 23.00 35.08
CA THR A 631 10.97 24.18 35.95
C THR A 631 9.71 24.47 36.79
N ASN A 632 8.56 23.92 36.41
CA ASN A 632 7.25 24.11 37.04
C ASN A 632 6.61 22.79 37.50
N ILE A 633 7.38 21.73 37.73
CA ILE A 633 6.85 20.38 38.04
C ILE A 633 5.90 20.35 39.23
N ASP A 634 6.20 21.10 40.29
CA ASP A 634 5.34 21.22 41.48
C ASP A 634 3.97 21.79 41.13
N SER A 635 3.96 22.85 40.32
CA SER A 635 2.71 23.47 39.86
C SER A 635 1.92 22.55 38.93
N MET A 636 2.59 21.73 38.11
CA MET A 636 1.94 20.76 37.24
C MET A 636 1.25 19.67 38.07
N ILE A 637 1.93 19.13 39.08
CA ILE A 637 1.40 18.13 40.01
C ILE A 637 0.20 18.69 40.78
N GLU A 638 0.34 19.88 41.39
CA GLU A 638 -0.74 20.51 42.17
C GLU A 638 -1.98 20.78 41.32
N SER A 639 -1.80 21.29 40.09
CA SER A 639 -2.91 21.55 39.17
C SER A 639 -3.63 20.26 38.80
N LEU A 640 -2.88 19.21 38.45
CA LEU A 640 -3.46 17.94 38.01
C LEU A 640 -4.17 17.20 39.15
N GLN A 641 -3.61 17.24 40.37
CA GLN A 641 -4.26 16.69 41.58
C GLN A 641 -5.62 17.37 41.83
N LYS A 642 -5.67 18.71 41.67
CA LYS A 642 -6.93 19.47 41.79
C LYS A 642 -7.95 19.04 40.73
N GLU A 643 -7.53 18.90 39.47
CA GLU A 643 -8.43 18.44 38.40
C GLU A 643 -9.00 17.03 38.65
N ILE A 644 -8.17 16.10 39.12
CA ILE A 644 -8.60 14.73 39.47
C ILE A 644 -9.60 14.78 40.63
N GLN A 645 -9.34 15.61 41.65
CA GLN A 645 -10.25 15.78 42.78
C GLN A 645 -11.61 16.36 42.35
N GLU A 646 -11.61 17.37 41.48
CA GLU A 646 -12.84 17.98 40.94
C GLU A 646 -13.65 16.97 40.12
N ALA A 647 -13.01 16.16 39.28
CA ALA A 647 -13.67 15.12 38.49
C ALA A 647 -14.30 14.04 39.38
N ASN A 648 -13.58 13.59 40.42
CA ASN A 648 -14.08 12.62 41.38
C ASN A 648 -15.29 13.17 42.17
N ASN A 649 -15.24 14.43 42.59
CA ASN A 649 -16.37 15.06 43.29
C ASN A 649 -17.61 15.17 42.37
N ALA A 650 -17.43 15.57 41.11
CA ALA A 650 -18.52 15.69 40.13
C ALA A 650 -19.20 14.34 39.83
N SER A 651 -18.43 13.25 39.72
CA SER A 651 -18.97 11.89 39.53
C SER A 651 -19.73 11.36 40.75
N THR A 652 -19.32 11.78 41.96
CA THR A 652 -19.98 11.42 43.21
C THR A 652 -21.32 12.16 43.36
N GLU A 653 -21.38 13.43 42.94
CA GLU A 653 -22.62 14.21 42.89
C GLU A 653 -23.61 13.67 41.85
N THR A 654 -23.16 13.29 40.64
CA THR A 654 -24.06 12.67 39.63
C THR A 654 -24.60 11.31 40.08
N SER A 655 -23.78 10.51 40.77
CA SER A 655 -24.22 9.23 41.35
C SER A 655 -25.21 9.42 42.52
N GLN A 656 -25.06 10.49 43.31
CA GLN A 656 -26.01 10.86 44.36
C GLN A 656 -27.33 11.42 43.81
N ILE A 657 -27.30 12.17 42.70
CA ILE A 657 -28.50 12.66 42.02
C ILE A 657 -29.27 11.50 41.35
N ALA A 658 -28.57 10.54 40.75
CA ALA A 658 -29.18 9.33 40.16
C ALA A 658 -29.82 8.40 41.23
N THR A 659 -29.26 8.35 42.44
CA THR A 659 -29.87 7.61 43.56
C THR A 659 -31.00 8.37 44.26
N GLN A 660 -30.99 9.72 44.26
CA GLN A 660 -32.13 10.52 44.71
C GLN A 660 -33.29 10.55 43.69
N SER A 661 -33.02 10.39 42.39
CA SER A 661 -34.05 10.27 41.35
C SER A 661 -34.79 8.93 41.35
N ASN A 662 -34.29 7.89 42.03
CA ASN A 662 -34.95 6.60 42.19
C ASN A 662 -35.68 6.47 43.55
N ILE A 663 -35.81 7.57 44.29
CA ILE A 663 -36.66 7.69 45.47
C ILE A 663 -37.53 8.93 45.29
N GLN A 664 -38.46 8.89 44.32
CA GLN A 664 -39.67 9.70 44.31
C GLN A 664 -40.81 8.98 43.61
#